data_AF-A0A7R9TRW7-F1
#
_entry.id   AF-A0A7R9TRW7-F1
#
_cell.length_a   1.000
_cell.length_b   1.000
_cell.length_c   1.000
_cell.angle_alpha   90.00
_cell.angle_beta   90.00
_cell.angle_gamma   90.00
#
_symmetry.space_group_name_H-M   'P 1'
#
loop_
_entity.id
_entity.type
_entity.pdbx_description
1 polymer ?
#
loop_
_entity_poly.entity_id
_entity_poly.type
_entity_poly.pdbx_seq_one_letter_code
_entity_poly.pdbx_strand_id
1 'polypeptide(L)'
;FGFGFGFGFGFGRSLAARRRAASSPRSSSRSNVVYTRAGRRRTRSDRRRSSRSIAIRARFSFAFTLARGGGEGVASRTKSVATLPRRASSLRGARCVIQSDPPAAKAAKEKDASSEKKTAVAQGPSVRLPNLPDHDVADADAIREVFPEDMIVNRGELGVVNRGVMRAEDAERLNWYLRAILTANVYDVAVESPLDFAPRLSARVGANIHLKREDLQPVFSFKLRGAYNRMAAISPEARKNGVICSSAGNHAQGVALAAKELGCDAVIAMPVTTPAIKVDAVRRLGATVELVGENYDATQAYAKKRAEEDGRTFVPPFDDPLVVAGQGTVGLEIVRQLPKLEIVFVPVGGGGLIAGVALAVKTINPNVMVIGVEPDRCPSMAAAFAAGKVVKFDMPGPTLADGLAVPTVGPRSFEVCRPRVDKLVTVSERDISVGLLRLVECEKLVQEGAGAAGMAACLAGKLPELEGKTVVVLLCGGNIDTNTLGNTLERGLVNDGRLCRFSVVVPDRPGGIAGLTAVIAEVGASIKQINHERAWLQEDSHSVQVDVTCELTGIAMADTLYEELSARYKVDFTRPKSALTNTAAAPMSSPISFPTSANAADVAKPSSGPQRLPAPVLYDYDTIVNNVKPARALVEAVEAAFAELAKGKVDVPLPMHIGIAETAAAGPGDCHIKGGYIEGAPTWTVKLACVSFYKNVEKGLPAGSGVFVVCDATNGGPKAVLHENRYLTDMRTGAAGAGCGKHLAPPAQS
;
A
#
# COMPACT_ATOMS: atom_id res chain seq x y z
N PHE A 1 -41.06 -22.43 19.59
CA PHE A 1 -41.22 -23.61 18.73
C PHE A 1 -39.94 -24.41 18.78
N GLY A 2 -40.01 -25.65 19.26
CA GLY A 2 -38.85 -26.53 19.34
C GLY A 2 -39.10 -27.81 18.54
N PHE A 3 -38.03 -28.42 18.07
CA PHE A 3 -37.98 -29.82 17.67
C PHE A 3 -36.60 -30.35 18.06
N GLY A 4 -36.59 -31.46 18.79
CA GLY A 4 -35.38 -32.21 19.09
C GLY A 4 -35.45 -33.58 18.41
N PHE A 5 -34.29 -34.16 18.14
CA PHE A 5 -34.12 -35.57 17.81
C PHE A 5 -32.86 -36.10 18.50
N GLY A 6 -32.86 -37.38 18.90
CA GLY A 6 -31.76 -38.06 19.57
C GLY A 6 -31.81 -39.57 19.35
N PHE A 7 -30.90 -40.31 20.01
CA PHE A 7 -30.47 -41.72 19.75
C PHE A 7 -29.59 -41.87 18.48
N GLY A 8 -28.58 -42.77 18.34
CA GLY A 8 -27.91 -43.79 19.20
C GLY A 8 -26.96 -44.66 18.32
N PHE A 9 -26.10 -45.61 18.77
CA PHE A 9 -25.60 -46.00 20.12
C PHE A 9 -24.40 -47.01 20.01
N GLY A 10 -23.31 -46.87 20.78
CA GLY A 10 -22.22 -47.89 20.96
C GLY A 10 -21.00 -47.76 20.01
N PHE A 11 -19.76 -48.20 20.30
CA PHE A 11 -19.05 -48.91 21.43
C PHE A 11 -17.55 -48.50 21.38
N GLY A 12 -16.63 -48.73 22.34
CA GLY A 12 -16.68 -49.23 23.74
C GLY A 12 -15.36 -49.89 24.21
N ARG A 13 -14.97 -49.76 25.51
CA ARG A 13 -13.78 -50.37 26.23
C ARG A 13 -12.40 -49.73 25.93
N SER A 14 -11.37 -49.70 26.81
CA SER A 14 -11.13 -49.98 28.26
C SER A 14 -9.69 -49.45 28.59
N LEU A 15 -9.32 -48.83 29.73
CA LEU A 15 -9.06 -49.44 31.05
C LEU A 15 -8.92 -48.40 32.21
N ALA A 16 -9.17 -48.90 33.42
CA ALA A 16 -8.94 -48.41 34.79
C ALA A 16 -7.61 -47.66 35.07
N ALA A 17 -7.47 -46.69 35.99
CA ALA A 17 -8.08 -46.35 37.30
C ALA A 17 -7.35 -46.87 38.58
N ARG A 18 -6.85 -45.95 39.42
CA ARG A 18 -6.58 -46.03 40.89
C ARG A 18 -6.25 -44.61 41.41
N ARG A 19 -7.16 -43.89 42.10
CA ARG A 19 -7.43 -43.88 43.57
C ARG A 19 -6.28 -43.42 44.48
N ARG A 20 -6.44 -42.24 45.12
CA ARG A 20 -6.59 -42.07 46.59
C ARG A 20 -7.13 -40.66 46.94
N ALA A 21 -7.71 -40.50 48.13
CA ALA A 21 -8.43 -39.30 48.60
C ALA A 21 -8.26 -39.10 50.12
N ALA A 22 -8.36 -37.86 50.61
CA ALA A 22 -8.59 -37.41 52.01
C ALA A 22 -8.48 -35.86 52.06
N SER A 23 -9.56 -35.07 52.25
CA SER A 23 -10.12 -34.58 53.54
C SER A 23 -9.17 -33.65 54.34
N SER A 24 -9.27 -32.31 54.29
CA SER A 24 -10.22 -31.40 55.01
C SER A 24 -9.77 -31.05 56.46
N PRO A 25 -10.40 -30.10 57.20
CA PRO A 25 -10.58 -28.66 56.94
C PRO A 25 -10.27 -27.77 58.20
N ARG A 26 -10.72 -26.49 58.22
CA ARG A 26 -10.88 -25.58 59.40
C ARG A 26 -9.58 -24.98 60.02
N SER A 27 -9.57 -23.80 60.69
CA SER A 27 -10.58 -22.72 60.84
C SER A 27 -10.02 -21.44 61.53
N SER A 28 -10.54 -20.27 61.12
CA SER A 28 -10.91 -19.09 61.93
C SER A 28 -10.01 -18.50 63.05
N SER A 29 -9.67 -17.21 62.93
CA SER A 29 -10.02 -16.10 63.86
C SER A 29 -9.46 -14.77 63.28
N ARG A 30 -10.23 -13.70 63.01
CA ARG A 30 -11.06 -12.79 63.84
C ARG A 30 -10.31 -11.62 64.50
N SER A 31 -10.32 -10.45 63.85
CA SER A 31 -10.66 -9.11 64.41
C SER A 31 -10.54 -8.06 63.28
N ASN A 32 -11.63 -7.50 62.73
CA ASN A 32 -12.50 -6.42 63.24
C ASN A 32 -11.84 -5.02 63.33
N VAL A 33 -12.12 -4.16 62.35
CA VAL A 33 -12.64 -2.79 62.59
C VAL A 33 -13.73 -2.49 61.55
N VAL A 34 -14.80 -1.81 61.99
CA VAL A 34 -15.99 -1.38 61.23
C VAL A 34 -16.01 0.16 61.22
N TYR A 35 -16.65 0.80 60.23
CA TYR A 35 -17.46 2.06 60.30
C TYR A 35 -17.66 2.54 58.84
N THR A 36 -18.72 2.13 58.13
CA THR A 36 -20.12 2.63 58.10
C THR A 36 -20.33 4.02 57.48
N ARG A 37 -21.52 4.20 56.88
CA ARG A 37 -21.89 5.25 55.92
C ARG A 37 -23.23 5.88 56.31
N ALA A 38 -23.25 7.18 56.62
CA ALA A 38 -24.45 8.04 56.68
C ALA A 38 -24.01 9.51 56.84
N GLY A 39 -24.70 10.56 56.37
CA GLY A 39 -25.94 10.64 55.57
C GLY A 39 -26.80 11.85 55.97
N ARG A 40 -27.48 12.50 55.01
CA ARG A 40 -28.63 13.44 55.19
C ARG A 40 -29.30 13.61 53.81
N ARG A 41 -30.49 13.06 53.49
CA ARG A 41 -31.89 13.29 53.94
C ARG A 41 -32.47 14.69 53.65
N ARG A 42 -33.42 14.73 52.68
CA ARG A 42 -34.76 15.39 52.66
C ARG A 42 -35.42 15.00 51.32
N THR A 43 -36.46 14.16 51.18
CA THR A 43 -37.88 14.16 51.65
C THR A 43 -38.79 15.20 50.99
N ARG A 44 -39.93 14.71 50.43
CA ARG A 44 -41.05 15.37 49.69
C ARG A 44 -40.94 15.30 48.16
N SER A 45 -42.04 15.19 47.39
CA SER A 45 -43.40 14.69 47.68
C SER A 45 -44.18 14.52 46.36
N ASP A 46 -44.96 13.45 46.30
CA ASP A 46 -46.18 13.25 45.49
C ASP A 46 -46.77 14.47 44.75
N ARG A 47 -46.95 14.36 43.42
CA ARG A 47 -48.22 14.69 42.73
C ARG A 47 -48.29 14.28 41.25
N ARG A 48 -49.50 13.91 40.83
CA ARG A 48 -49.91 13.56 39.46
C ARG A 48 -50.24 14.80 38.60
N ARG A 49 -50.36 14.55 37.29
CA ARG A 49 -51.29 15.16 36.29
C ARG A 49 -50.88 16.43 35.49
N SER A 50 -50.80 16.21 34.17
CA SER A 50 -51.49 16.89 33.06
C SER A 50 -51.17 18.34 32.64
N SER A 51 -50.68 18.47 31.40
CA SER A 51 -51.15 19.36 30.30
C SER A 51 -50.27 19.05 29.05
N ARG A 52 -50.76 18.81 27.81
CA ARG A 52 -51.39 19.73 26.82
C ARG A 52 -50.57 21.02 26.62
N SER A 53 -50.16 21.49 25.44
CA SER A 53 -50.29 21.03 24.04
C SER A 53 -49.37 21.89 23.14
N ILE A 54 -49.15 21.49 21.86
CA ILE A 54 -48.79 22.35 20.70
C ILE A 54 -47.43 23.11 20.80
N ALA A 55 -46.35 22.70 20.13
CA ALA A 55 -46.07 22.69 18.68
C ALA A 55 -45.94 24.10 18.03
N ILE A 56 -44.82 24.34 17.32
CA ILE A 56 -44.76 24.92 15.95
C ILE A 56 -43.28 25.01 15.48
N ARG A 57 -43.04 24.66 14.21
CA ARG A 57 -41.79 24.96 13.48
C ARG A 57 -41.80 26.42 13.04
N ALA A 58 -40.68 27.15 13.18
CA ALA A 58 -40.45 28.39 12.44
C ALA A 58 -39.08 28.37 11.77
N ARG A 59 -39.07 28.58 10.45
CA ARG A 59 -37.89 29.08 9.72
C ARG A 59 -37.69 30.54 10.10
N PHE A 60 -36.45 31.01 10.17
CA PHE A 60 -36.18 32.44 9.99
C PHE A 60 -35.29 32.65 8.77
N SER A 61 -35.77 33.53 7.89
CA SER A 61 -34.99 34.16 6.83
C SER A 61 -34.55 35.53 7.34
N PHE A 62 -33.38 36.01 6.93
CA PHE A 62 -33.02 37.41 7.06
C PHE A 62 -32.58 37.93 5.70
N ALA A 63 -33.27 38.97 5.25
CA ALA A 63 -32.86 39.82 4.14
C ALA A 63 -32.79 41.25 4.69
N PHE A 64 -31.80 42.03 4.22
CA PHE A 64 -31.80 43.47 4.40
C PHE A 64 -31.28 44.15 3.12
N THR A 65 -31.66 45.41 2.95
CA THR A 65 -31.84 46.03 1.62
C THR A 65 -30.79 47.11 1.31
N LEU A 66 -30.31 47.10 0.06
CA LEU A 66 -29.68 48.16 -0.77
C LEU A 66 -29.17 49.48 -0.12
N ALA A 67 -27.94 49.84 -0.48
CA ALA A 67 -27.52 51.24 -0.66
C ALA A 67 -26.59 51.44 -1.89
N ARG A 68 -27.00 52.40 -2.74
CA ARG A 68 -26.44 53.03 -3.96
C ARG A 68 -24.94 52.95 -4.36
N GLY A 69 -24.75 52.94 -5.70
CA GLY A 69 -23.60 53.51 -6.45
C GLY A 69 -22.75 52.46 -7.18
N GLY A 70 -22.41 52.56 -8.49
CA GLY A 70 -22.78 53.49 -9.57
C GLY A 70 -21.89 53.24 -10.81
N GLY A 71 -22.32 53.59 -12.03
CA GLY A 71 -21.48 53.63 -13.24
C GLY A 71 -21.80 52.63 -14.38
N GLU A 72 -22.16 53.19 -15.55
CA GLU A 72 -21.87 52.77 -16.95
C GLU A 72 -22.13 51.29 -17.36
N GLY A 73 -23.02 50.97 -18.32
CA GLY A 73 -22.93 51.25 -19.78
C GLY A 73 -22.57 49.93 -20.50
N VAL A 74 -23.08 49.50 -21.66
CA VAL A 74 -23.75 50.10 -22.83
C VAL A 74 -24.46 48.96 -23.64
N ALA A 75 -25.61 49.22 -24.30
CA ALA A 75 -26.20 48.56 -25.52
C ALA A 75 -26.24 47.00 -25.69
N SER A 76 -27.21 46.34 -26.36
CA SER A 76 -28.48 46.75 -27.01
C SER A 76 -29.41 45.55 -27.34
N ARG A 77 -30.71 45.87 -27.51
CA ARG A 77 -31.68 45.36 -28.53
C ARG A 77 -32.06 43.86 -28.66
N THR A 78 -33.36 43.60 -28.37
CA THR A 78 -34.36 42.80 -29.16
C THR A 78 -34.17 41.27 -29.31
N LYS A 79 -35.18 40.39 -29.38
CA LYS A 79 -36.68 40.39 -29.52
C LYS A 79 -37.17 39.07 -28.85
N SER A 80 -38.12 39.03 -27.92
CA SER A 80 -39.60 39.02 -28.05
C SER A 80 -40.27 37.72 -28.60
N VAL A 81 -41.24 37.18 -27.81
CA VAL A 81 -42.51 36.50 -28.22
C VAL A 81 -42.43 34.98 -28.57
N ALA A 82 -43.35 34.08 -28.17
CA ALA A 82 -44.40 34.10 -27.14
C ALA A 82 -44.93 32.69 -26.74
N THR A 83 -45.70 32.68 -25.65
CA THR A 83 -46.51 31.63 -24.99
C THR A 83 -47.59 30.89 -25.83
N LEU A 84 -47.71 29.56 -25.60
CA LEU A 84 -48.88 28.78 -25.10
C LEU A 84 -50.34 29.28 -25.36
N PRO A 85 -51.36 28.39 -25.57
CA PRO A 85 -51.91 27.58 -24.45
C PRO A 85 -52.69 26.23 -24.69
N ARG A 86 -52.63 25.36 -23.66
CA ARG A 86 -53.68 24.49 -23.02
C ARG A 86 -54.88 23.87 -23.80
N ARG A 87 -55.06 22.54 -23.65
CA ARG A 87 -56.12 21.77 -22.88
C ARG A 87 -55.98 20.24 -23.15
N ALA A 88 -55.95 19.33 -22.17
CA ALA A 88 -57.05 18.57 -21.54
C ALA A 88 -57.92 17.75 -22.54
N SER A 89 -58.29 16.47 -22.39
CA SER A 89 -58.30 15.54 -21.21
C SER A 89 -58.72 14.08 -21.57
N SER A 90 -58.31 13.06 -20.76
CA SER A 90 -59.06 11.79 -20.46
C SER A 90 -59.31 10.77 -21.61
N LEU A 91 -59.65 9.46 -21.44
CA LEU A 91 -59.54 8.42 -20.39
C LEU A 91 -59.95 7.04 -21.01
N ARG A 92 -59.47 5.90 -20.45
CA ARG A 92 -59.88 4.48 -20.74
C ARG A 92 -59.54 3.96 -22.17
N GLY A 93 -59.33 2.66 -22.42
CA GLY A 93 -59.25 1.49 -21.54
C GLY A 93 -60.10 0.31 -22.02
N ALA A 94 -59.49 -0.73 -22.61
CA ALA A 94 -60.14 -2.02 -22.91
C ALA A 94 -59.11 -3.18 -22.98
N ARG A 95 -59.46 -4.33 -22.39
CA ARG A 95 -58.85 -5.64 -22.62
C ARG A 95 -59.82 -6.48 -23.45
N CYS A 96 -59.31 -7.42 -24.26
CA CYS A 96 -60.08 -8.58 -24.69
C CYS A 96 -59.18 -9.84 -24.64
N VAL A 97 -59.78 -10.97 -24.25
CA VAL A 97 -59.18 -12.30 -24.18
C VAL A 97 -60.18 -13.24 -24.84
N ILE A 98 -59.72 -14.09 -25.76
CA ILE A 98 -60.47 -15.27 -26.22
C ILE A 98 -59.50 -16.44 -26.30
N GLN A 99 -59.96 -17.60 -25.83
CA GLN A 99 -59.26 -18.88 -25.77
C GLN A 99 -60.24 -19.94 -26.30
N SER A 100 -59.77 -20.91 -27.09
CA SER A 100 -60.58 -22.06 -27.52
C SER A 100 -59.70 -23.23 -27.95
N ASP A 101 -59.85 -24.37 -27.27
CA ASP A 101 -59.15 -25.64 -27.53
C ASP A 101 -59.94 -26.53 -28.55
N PRO A 102 -59.76 -27.87 -28.64
CA PRO A 102 -58.99 -28.52 -29.71
C PRO A 102 -59.79 -29.59 -30.51
N PRO A 103 -59.13 -30.39 -31.37
CA PRO A 103 -59.37 -31.84 -31.33
C PRO A 103 -58.09 -32.70 -31.45
N ALA A 104 -58.23 -34.03 -31.27
CA ALA A 104 -57.16 -34.90 -30.80
C ALA A 104 -56.70 -36.06 -31.73
N ALA A 105 -55.45 -36.45 -31.53
CA ALA A 105 -54.88 -37.82 -31.52
C ALA A 105 -54.80 -38.70 -32.80
N LYS A 106 -53.55 -38.93 -33.27
CA LYS A 106 -52.84 -40.21 -33.53
C LYS A 106 -51.76 -40.01 -34.64
N ALA A 107 -50.58 -40.63 -34.64
CA ALA A 107 -49.77 -41.27 -33.59
C ALA A 107 -48.30 -41.45 -34.07
N ALA A 108 -47.34 -41.37 -33.14
CA ALA A 108 -45.98 -41.94 -33.17
C ALA A 108 -45.05 -41.76 -34.42
N LYS A 109 -43.97 -40.98 -34.24
CA LYS A 109 -42.60 -41.52 -34.06
C LYS A 109 -41.62 -40.42 -33.64
N GLU A 110 -40.87 -40.67 -32.57
CA GLU A 110 -39.81 -39.78 -32.09
C GLU A 110 -38.59 -39.80 -33.01
N LYS A 111 -38.03 -38.62 -33.26
CA LYS A 111 -36.60 -38.38 -33.48
C LYS A 111 -36.35 -36.89 -33.27
N ASP A 112 -35.57 -36.55 -32.24
CA ASP A 112 -35.32 -35.16 -31.85
C ASP A 112 -34.61 -34.35 -32.94
N ALA A 113 -35.18 -33.19 -33.22
CA ALA A 113 -34.58 -32.14 -34.02
C ALA A 113 -35.01 -30.76 -33.45
N SER A 114 -34.47 -30.39 -32.30
CA SER A 114 -34.56 -29.03 -31.78
C SER A 114 -33.50 -28.14 -32.41
N SER A 115 -33.86 -27.51 -33.54
CA SER A 115 -33.11 -26.41 -34.12
C SER A 115 -33.21 -25.17 -33.22
N GLU A 116 -32.32 -25.07 -32.23
CA GLU A 116 -32.20 -23.84 -31.45
C GLU A 116 -31.72 -22.69 -32.35
N LYS A 117 -32.61 -21.71 -32.53
CA LYS A 117 -32.27 -20.40 -33.08
C LYS A 117 -31.22 -19.76 -32.17
N LYS A 118 -29.94 -19.83 -32.57
CA LYS A 118 -28.89 -19.02 -31.98
C LYS A 118 -29.25 -17.54 -32.13
N THR A 119 -29.76 -16.94 -31.05
CA THR A 119 -29.91 -15.50 -30.91
C THR A 119 -28.54 -14.86 -31.12
N ALA A 120 -28.44 -13.97 -32.11
CA ALA A 120 -27.17 -13.33 -32.44
C ALA A 120 -26.69 -12.51 -31.24
N VAL A 121 -25.47 -12.79 -30.78
CA VAL A 121 -24.82 -12.07 -29.68
C VAL A 121 -24.69 -10.59 -30.08
N ALA A 122 -25.21 -9.69 -29.24
CA ALA A 122 -25.00 -8.25 -29.39
C ALA A 122 -23.55 -7.87 -29.02
N GLN A 123 -22.60 -8.28 -29.86
CA GLN A 123 -21.27 -7.69 -29.84
C GLN A 123 -21.42 -6.21 -30.19
N GLY A 124 -21.06 -5.32 -29.25
CA GLY A 124 -20.81 -3.92 -29.56
C GLY A 124 -19.81 -3.80 -30.71
N PRO A 125 -19.81 -2.69 -31.48
CA PRO A 125 -19.25 -2.60 -32.83
C PRO A 125 -17.90 -3.30 -32.94
N SER A 126 -17.89 -4.43 -33.65
CA SER A 126 -16.69 -5.21 -33.89
C SER A 126 -15.71 -4.37 -34.69
N VAL A 127 -14.60 -3.97 -34.08
CA VAL A 127 -13.44 -3.50 -34.83
C VAL A 127 -12.92 -4.71 -35.61
N ARG A 128 -13.20 -4.76 -36.92
CA ARG A 128 -12.59 -5.75 -37.82
C ARG A 128 -11.09 -5.47 -37.90
N LEU A 129 -10.33 -6.16 -37.08
CA LEU A 129 -8.95 -6.49 -37.41
C LEU A 129 -8.97 -7.48 -38.60
N PRO A 130 -7.96 -7.49 -39.47
CA PRO A 130 -7.76 -8.58 -40.42
C PRO A 130 -7.78 -9.93 -39.68
N ASN A 131 -8.42 -10.93 -40.29
CA ASN A 131 -8.42 -12.30 -39.77
C ASN A 131 -6.97 -12.76 -39.57
N LEU A 132 -6.73 -13.59 -38.56
CA LEU A 132 -5.46 -14.30 -38.45
C LEU A 132 -5.37 -15.28 -39.63
N PRO A 133 -4.24 -15.36 -40.35
CA PRO A 133 -4.00 -16.49 -41.24
C PRO A 133 -3.89 -17.76 -40.39
N ASP A 134 -4.41 -18.87 -40.90
CA ASP A 134 -4.16 -20.18 -40.30
C ASP A 134 -2.65 -20.46 -40.34
N HIS A 135 -2.09 -20.78 -39.19
CA HIS A 135 -0.72 -21.29 -39.13
C HIS A 135 -0.74 -22.76 -39.52
N ASP A 136 -0.54 -23.06 -40.81
CA ASP A 136 -0.27 -24.42 -41.28
C ASP A 136 0.95 -24.97 -40.52
N VAL A 137 0.71 -25.98 -39.68
CA VAL A 137 1.74 -26.68 -38.91
C VAL A 137 2.38 -27.76 -39.79
N ALA A 138 2.83 -27.37 -40.96
CA ALA A 138 3.30 -28.23 -42.04
C ALA A 138 4.82 -28.13 -42.25
N ASP A 139 5.60 -28.26 -41.17
CA ASP A 139 7.02 -28.66 -41.20
C ASP A 139 7.54 -28.94 -39.77
N ALA A 140 6.91 -29.89 -39.08
CA ALA A 140 7.29 -30.27 -37.71
C ALA A 140 8.36 -31.37 -37.63
N ASP A 141 8.66 -32.05 -38.74
CA ASP A 141 9.42 -33.32 -38.75
C ASP A 141 10.91 -33.20 -39.16
N ALA A 142 11.40 -31.98 -39.41
CA ALA A 142 12.82 -31.74 -39.70
C ALA A 142 13.66 -31.71 -38.40
N ILE A 143 13.83 -32.87 -37.75
CA ILE A 143 14.81 -33.03 -36.67
C ILE A 143 16.22 -32.84 -37.26
N ARG A 144 16.88 -31.75 -36.86
CA ARG A 144 18.30 -31.52 -37.17
C ARG A 144 19.14 -32.06 -36.02
N GLU A 145 20.03 -33.00 -36.31
CA GLU A 145 21.04 -33.45 -35.34
C GLU A 145 22.02 -32.30 -35.05
N VAL A 146 22.37 -32.15 -33.77
CA VAL A 146 23.24 -31.09 -33.23
C VAL A 146 24.39 -31.80 -32.52
N PHE A 147 25.62 -31.49 -32.90
CA PHE A 147 26.82 -32.15 -32.34
C PHE A 147 27.39 -31.34 -31.16
N PRO A 148 28.23 -31.96 -30.29
CA PRO A 148 28.83 -31.25 -29.15
C PRO A 148 29.63 -30.00 -29.54
N GLU A 149 30.15 -29.95 -30.78
CA GLU A 149 30.87 -28.80 -31.33
C GLU A 149 29.94 -27.60 -31.61
N ASP A 150 28.68 -27.86 -31.98
CA ASP A 150 27.64 -26.83 -32.18
C ASP A 150 27.17 -26.20 -30.85
N MET A 151 27.55 -26.80 -29.71
CA MET A 151 27.17 -26.36 -28.36
C MET A 151 28.26 -25.50 -27.68
N ILE A 152 29.34 -25.14 -28.39
CA ILE A 152 30.42 -24.29 -27.87
C ILE A 152 30.06 -22.81 -28.05
N VAL A 153 29.42 -22.22 -27.04
CA VAL A 153 29.04 -20.79 -27.05
C VAL A 153 30.23 -19.93 -26.61
N ASN A 154 30.71 -19.06 -27.50
CA ASN A 154 31.75 -18.08 -27.15
C ASN A 154 31.21 -16.98 -26.22
N ARG A 155 32.07 -16.50 -25.31
CA ARG A 155 31.71 -15.56 -24.24
C ARG A 155 31.37 -14.18 -24.79
N GLY A 156 30.11 -13.95 -25.16
CA GLY A 156 29.60 -12.68 -25.67
C GLY A 156 28.37 -12.79 -26.56
N GLU A 157 28.04 -13.97 -27.09
CA GLU A 157 26.92 -14.15 -28.01
C GLU A 157 25.68 -14.73 -27.32
N LEU A 158 24.77 -13.83 -26.91
CA LEU A 158 23.41 -14.17 -26.52
C LEU A 158 22.44 -13.73 -27.63
N GLY A 159 22.07 -14.69 -28.48
CA GLY A 159 20.90 -14.68 -29.38
C GLY A 159 20.50 -13.35 -30.00
N VAL A 160 21.10 -12.99 -31.15
CA VAL A 160 20.52 -11.98 -32.04
C VAL A 160 19.19 -12.51 -32.57
N VAL A 161 18.06 -12.01 -32.02
CA VAL A 161 16.73 -12.31 -32.55
C VAL A 161 16.63 -11.71 -33.95
N ASN A 162 16.71 -12.57 -34.95
CA ASN A 162 16.68 -12.20 -36.35
C ASN A 162 15.33 -11.53 -36.66
N ARG A 163 15.32 -10.21 -36.90
CA ARG A 163 14.11 -9.43 -37.19
C ARG A 163 13.60 -9.79 -38.59
N GLY A 164 12.81 -10.86 -38.67
CA GLY A 164 12.19 -11.32 -39.91
C GLY A 164 11.38 -10.22 -40.59
N VAL A 165 11.36 -10.26 -41.93
CA VAL A 165 10.62 -9.32 -42.76
C VAL A 165 9.15 -9.29 -42.36
N MET A 166 8.64 -8.13 -41.92
CA MET A 166 7.22 -7.95 -41.59
C MET A 166 6.36 -8.22 -42.82
N ARG A 167 5.32 -9.07 -42.69
CA ARG A 167 4.35 -9.27 -43.77
C ARG A 167 3.43 -8.04 -43.86
N ALA A 168 2.79 -7.84 -45.01
CA ALA A 168 1.91 -6.68 -45.23
C ALA A 168 0.79 -6.56 -44.19
N GLU A 169 0.20 -7.69 -43.79
CA GLU A 169 -0.84 -7.77 -42.75
C GLU A 169 -0.32 -7.37 -41.35
N ASP A 170 0.91 -7.76 -41.02
CA ASP A 170 1.56 -7.40 -39.74
C ASP A 170 1.81 -5.87 -39.68
N ALA A 171 2.16 -5.26 -40.82
CA ALA A 171 2.33 -3.82 -40.97
C ALA A 171 0.99 -3.06 -40.93
N GLU A 172 -0.07 -3.56 -41.56
CA GLU A 172 -1.41 -2.98 -41.46
C GLU A 172 -1.93 -2.99 -40.02
N ARG A 173 -1.78 -4.13 -39.32
CA ARG A 173 -2.16 -4.26 -37.91
C ARG A 173 -1.35 -3.32 -37.00
N LEU A 174 -0.06 -3.14 -37.26
CA LEU A 174 0.78 -2.17 -36.54
C LEU A 174 0.29 -0.73 -36.76
N ASN A 175 -0.02 -0.37 -38.01
CA ASN A 175 -0.57 0.94 -38.36
C ASN A 175 -1.94 1.18 -37.71
N TRP A 176 -2.78 0.16 -37.57
CA TRP A 176 -4.03 0.25 -36.81
C TRP A 176 -3.77 0.56 -35.34
N TYR A 177 -2.86 -0.17 -34.68
CA TYR A 177 -2.53 0.07 -33.26
C TYR A 177 -1.95 1.46 -33.04
N LEU A 178 -1.04 1.93 -33.90
CA LEU A 178 -0.47 3.28 -33.78
C LEU A 178 -1.56 4.36 -33.89
N ARG A 179 -2.45 4.24 -34.88
CA ARG A 179 -3.60 5.15 -35.03
C ARG A 179 -4.50 5.10 -33.79
N ALA A 180 -4.83 3.91 -33.31
CA ALA A 180 -5.68 3.72 -32.13
C ALA A 180 -5.05 4.28 -30.83
N ILE A 181 -3.71 4.29 -30.70
CA ILE A 181 -2.99 4.95 -29.60
C ILE A 181 -3.04 6.46 -29.76
N LEU A 182 -2.78 6.99 -30.96
CA LEU A 182 -2.78 8.43 -31.24
C LEU A 182 -4.16 9.06 -31.12
N THR A 183 -5.23 8.31 -31.41
CA THR A 183 -6.64 8.74 -31.29
C THR A 183 -7.32 8.21 -30.04
N ALA A 184 -6.57 7.78 -29.01
CA ALA A 184 -7.15 7.30 -27.77
C ALA A 184 -7.59 8.48 -26.89
N ASN A 185 -8.87 8.52 -26.53
CA ASN A 185 -9.47 9.62 -25.74
C ASN A 185 -9.13 9.52 -24.24
N VAL A 186 -7.91 9.13 -23.87
CA VAL A 186 -7.55 8.84 -22.47
C VAL A 186 -7.60 10.08 -21.58
N TYR A 187 -7.34 11.27 -22.14
CA TYR A 187 -7.17 12.51 -21.40
C TYR A 187 -8.48 13.13 -20.87
N ASP A 188 -9.63 12.54 -21.21
CA ASP A 188 -10.91 12.88 -20.58
C ASP A 188 -10.95 12.43 -19.10
N VAL A 189 -10.14 11.44 -18.71
CA VAL A 189 -10.01 10.96 -17.31
C VAL A 189 -8.56 10.87 -16.80
N ALA A 190 -7.58 10.77 -17.68
CA ALA A 190 -6.17 10.66 -17.35
C ALA A 190 -5.44 11.99 -17.50
N VAL A 191 -4.39 12.19 -16.71
CA VAL A 191 -3.42 13.26 -16.92
C VAL A 191 -2.19 12.71 -17.64
N GLU A 192 -1.48 13.56 -18.38
CA GLU A 192 -0.10 13.26 -18.74
C GLU A 192 0.73 13.20 -17.44
N SER A 193 1.19 12.01 -17.06
CA SER A 193 1.88 11.84 -15.79
C SER A 193 3.33 12.35 -15.85
N PRO A 194 3.89 12.85 -14.73
CA PRO A 194 5.30 13.23 -14.67
C PRO A 194 6.28 12.11 -15.03
N LEU A 195 7.47 12.51 -15.48
CA LEU A 195 8.61 11.65 -15.74
C LEU A 195 9.80 12.14 -14.92
N ASP A 196 9.80 11.78 -13.64
CA ASP A 196 10.70 12.37 -12.63
C ASP A 196 12.11 11.79 -12.76
N PHE A 197 13.14 12.62 -12.88
CA PHE A 197 14.53 12.15 -12.75
C PHE A 197 14.83 11.84 -11.28
N ALA A 198 15.33 10.63 -10.98
CA ALA A 198 15.57 10.15 -9.63
C ALA A 198 17.09 10.06 -9.35
N PRO A 199 17.77 11.15 -8.94
CA PRO A 199 19.23 11.20 -8.86
C PRO A 199 19.82 10.22 -7.83
N ARG A 200 19.10 9.94 -6.73
CA ARG A 200 19.56 9.00 -5.70
C ARG A 200 19.48 7.55 -6.16
N LEU A 201 18.38 7.18 -6.81
CA LEU A 201 18.25 5.85 -7.43
C LEU A 201 19.23 5.70 -8.60
N SER A 202 19.45 6.77 -9.37
CA SER A 202 20.44 6.81 -10.45
C SER A 202 21.85 6.49 -9.97
N ALA A 203 22.33 7.19 -8.95
CA ALA A 203 23.64 6.94 -8.34
C ALA A 203 23.78 5.53 -7.73
N ARG A 204 22.67 4.91 -7.28
CA ARG A 204 22.68 3.55 -6.72
C ARG A 204 22.65 2.43 -7.77
N VAL A 205 22.10 2.69 -8.97
CA VAL A 205 22.06 1.72 -10.08
C VAL A 205 23.25 1.89 -11.03
N GLY A 206 23.85 3.08 -11.10
CA GLY A 206 24.86 3.41 -12.11
C GLY A 206 24.26 3.81 -13.46
N ALA A 207 22.98 4.22 -13.48
CA ALA A 207 22.20 4.54 -14.68
C ALA A 207 21.41 5.83 -14.46
N ASN A 208 21.00 6.54 -15.52
CA ASN A 208 20.12 7.70 -15.42
C ASN A 208 18.65 7.22 -15.30
N ILE A 209 18.17 7.04 -14.06
CA ILE A 209 16.83 6.53 -13.76
C ILE A 209 15.80 7.68 -13.81
N HIS A 210 14.79 7.51 -14.65
CA HIS A 210 13.57 8.31 -14.70
C HIS A 210 12.35 7.48 -14.31
N LEU A 211 11.43 8.06 -13.53
CA LEU A 211 10.25 7.38 -12.99
C LEU A 211 8.99 7.90 -13.69
N LYS A 212 8.30 7.04 -14.46
CA LYS A 212 7.03 7.41 -15.11
C LYS A 212 5.88 7.22 -14.11
N ARG A 213 5.27 8.33 -13.68
CA ARG A 213 4.41 8.44 -12.49
C ARG A 213 2.94 8.10 -12.72
N GLU A 214 2.64 6.90 -13.22
CA GLU A 214 1.25 6.45 -13.40
C GLU A 214 0.50 6.19 -12.08
N ASP A 215 1.23 6.17 -10.95
CA ASP A 215 0.70 6.22 -9.59
C ASP A 215 0.03 7.56 -9.24
N LEU A 216 0.28 8.64 -9.99
CA LEU A 216 -0.34 9.96 -9.78
C LEU A 216 -1.65 10.17 -10.58
N GLN A 217 -2.13 9.15 -11.30
CA GLN A 217 -3.43 9.20 -11.97
C GLN A 217 -4.58 9.30 -10.94
N PRO A 218 -5.78 9.81 -11.29
CA PRO A 218 -6.92 9.92 -10.36
C PRO A 218 -7.40 8.64 -9.66
N VAL A 219 -7.00 7.46 -10.16
CA VAL A 219 -7.25 6.13 -9.55
C VAL A 219 -5.96 5.45 -9.06
N PHE A 220 -4.90 6.23 -8.88
CA PHE A 220 -3.56 5.83 -8.44
C PHE A 220 -2.92 4.68 -9.24
N SER A 221 -3.25 4.55 -10.53
CA SER A 221 -2.66 3.57 -11.45
C SER A 221 -3.03 3.86 -12.91
N PHE A 222 -2.26 3.30 -13.85
CA PHE A 222 -2.50 3.45 -15.31
C PHE A 222 -3.84 2.91 -15.83
N LYS A 223 -4.56 2.10 -15.04
CA LYS A 223 -5.67 1.27 -15.53
C LYS A 223 -6.85 2.06 -16.10
N LEU A 224 -7.04 3.32 -15.69
CA LEU A 224 -8.09 4.18 -16.23
C LEU A 224 -7.96 4.42 -17.74
N ARG A 225 -6.74 4.44 -18.30
CA ARG A 225 -6.49 4.79 -19.72
C ARG A 225 -7.16 3.79 -20.66
N GLY A 226 -6.77 2.52 -20.59
CA GLY A 226 -7.38 1.46 -21.40
C GLY A 226 -8.82 1.13 -21.04
N ALA A 227 -9.23 1.27 -19.77
CA ALA A 227 -10.63 1.12 -19.38
C ALA A 227 -11.50 2.18 -20.06
N TYR A 228 -11.13 3.46 -19.96
CA TYR A 228 -11.82 4.56 -20.61
C TYR A 228 -11.81 4.44 -22.14
N ASN A 229 -10.64 4.20 -22.75
CA ASN A 229 -10.53 4.08 -24.20
C ASN A 229 -11.43 2.97 -24.76
N ARG A 230 -11.51 1.83 -24.07
CA ARG A 230 -12.40 0.73 -24.46
C ARG A 230 -13.88 1.05 -24.25
N MET A 231 -14.22 1.80 -23.20
CA MET A 231 -15.59 2.15 -22.86
C MET A 231 -16.14 3.32 -23.70
N ALA A 232 -15.31 4.30 -24.04
CA ALA A 232 -15.64 5.41 -24.93
C ALA A 232 -16.04 4.92 -26.34
N ALA A 233 -15.46 3.80 -26.79
CA ALA A 233 -15.79 3.13 -28.05
C ALA A 233 -17.07 2.24 -28.00
N ILE A 234 -17.71 2.06 -26.83
CA ILE A 234 -19.00 1.35 -26.74
C ILE A 234 -20.08 2.23 -27.39
N SER A 235 -20.90 1.66 -28.28
CA SER A 235 -21.97 2.41 -28.96
C SER A 235 -22.99 2.97 -27.96
N PRO A 236 -23.69 4.08 -28.28
CA PRO A 236 -24.70 4.67 -27.40
C PRO A 236 -25.81 3.70 -26.98
N GLU A 237 -26.13 2.70 -27.82
CA GLU A 237 -27.14 1.67 -27.57
C GLU A 237 -26.62 0.67 -26.53
N ALA A 238 -25.45 0.08 -26.76
CA ALA A 238 -24.84 -0.88 -25.83
C ALA A 238 -24.49 -0.23 -24.49
N ARG A 239 -24.14 1.06 -24.50
CA ARG A 239 -23.83 1.84 -23.28
C ARG A 239 -25.05 2.04 -22.36
N LYS A 240 -26.28 2.03 -22.90
CA LYS A 240 -27.52 2.12 -22.08
C LYS A 240 -27.73 0.89 -21.19
N ASN A 241 -27.26 -0.28 -21.61
CA ASN A 241 -27.31 -1.50 -20.80
C ASN A 241 -26.26 -1.49 -19.69
N GLY A 242 -25.27 -0.59 -19.78
CA GLY A 242 -24.15 -0.49 -18.85
C GLY A 242 -23.01 -1.46 -19.14
N VAL A 243 -22.01 -1.41 -18.27
CA VAL A 243 -20.80 -2.25 -18.34
C VAL A 243 -20.70 -3.19 -17.15
N ILE A 244 -19.85 -4.20 -17.27
CA ILE A 244 -19.48 -5.09 -16.18
C ILE A 244 -18.00 -5.48 -16.25
N CYS A 245 -17.35 -5.69 -15.11
CA CYS A 245 -16.02 -6.31 -15.05
C CYS A 245 -15.85 -7.18 -13.79
N SER A 246 -14.84 -8.05 -13.78
CA SER A 246 -14.36 -8.74 -12.58
C SER A 246 -12.98 -8.22 -12.19
N SER A 247 -12.91 -7.50 -11.08
CA SER A 247 -11.67 -7.03 -10.45
C SER A 247 -11.97 -6.47 -9.06
N ALA A 248 -11.05 -6.67 -8.12
CA ALA A 248 -11.08 -6.06 -6.79
C ALA A 248 -10.01 -4.97 -6.60
N GLY A 249 -9.40 -4.47 -7.68
CA GLY A 249 -8.23 -3.57 -7.61
C GLY A 249 -8.21 -2.51 -8.71
N ASN A 250 -7.02 -2.21 -9.24
CA ASN A 250 -6.77 -1.08 -10.14
C ASN A 250 -7.69 -1.04 -11.37
N HIS A 251 -8.02 -2.19 -11.96
CA HIS A 251 -8.96 -2.25 -13.09
C HIS A 251 -10.39 -1.86 -12.70
N ALA A 252 -10.87 -2.26 -11.53
CA ALA A 252 -12.20 -1.88 -11.05
C ALA A 252 -12.33 -0.38 -10.83
N GLN A 253 -11.31 0.27 -10.26
CA GLN A 253 -11.30 1.73 -10.12
C GLN A 253 -11.28 2.43 -11.49
N GLY A 254 -10.48 1.93 -12.44
CA GLY A 254 -10.45 2.46 -13.81
C GLY A 254 -11.80 2.35 -14.53
N VAL A 255 -12.47 1.20 -14.45
CA VAL A 255 -13.81 0.99 -15.03
C VAL A 255 -14.86 1.85 -14.33
N ALA A 256 -14.83 1.95 -13.00
CA ALA A 256 -15.80 2.75 -12.25
C ALA A 256 -15.67 4.26 -12.53
N LEU A 257 -14.44 4.79 -12.61
CA LEU A 257 -14.20 6.18 -13.02
C LEU A 257 -14.67 6.42 -14.45
N ALA A 258 -14.32 5.53 -15.39
CA ALA A 258 -14.75 5.66 -16.78
C ALA A 258 -16.27 5.59 -16.95
N ALA A 259 -16.95 4.76 -16.17
CA ALA A 259 -18.40 4.64 -16.20
C ALA A 259 -19.09 5.93 -15.74
N LYS A 260 -18.59 6.52 -14.64
CA LYS A 260 -19.03 7.80 -14.10
C LYS A 260 -18.89 8.93 -15.13
N GLU A 261 -17.73 9.02 -15.78
CA GLU A 261 -17.46 10.07 -16.77
C GLU A 261 -18.30 9.90 -18.05
N LEU A 262 -18.47 8.66 -18.52
CA LEU A 262 -19.28 8.33 -19.70
C LEU A 262 -20.80 8.30 -19.42
N GLY A 263 -21.22 8.58 -18.18
CA GLY A 263 -22.63 8.63 -17.76
C GLY A 263 -23.36 7.28 -17.87
N CYS A 264 -22.66 6.15 -17.69
CA CYS A 264 -23.24 4.81 -17.82
C CYS A 264 -23.16 3.99 -16.53
N ASP A 265 -24.10 3.06 -16.35
CA ASP A 265 -24.07 2.14 -15.21
C ASP A 265 -22.90 1.14 -15.30
N ALA A 266 -22.33 0.78 -14.15
CA ALA A 266 -21.25 -0.19 -14.06
C ALA A 266 -21.44 -1.15 -12.89
N VAL A 267 -21.37 -2.45 -13.20
CA VAL A 267 -21.31 -3.52 -12.21
C VAL A 267 -19.88 -4.03 -12.09
N ILE A 268 -19.38 -4.13 -10.86
CA ILE A 268 -18.04 -4.60 -10.56
C ILE A 268 -18.17 -5.84 -9.67
N ALA A 269 -17.92 -7.00 -10.26
CA ALA A 269 -17.86 -8.25 -9.52
C ALA A 269 -16.53 -8.36 -8.79
N MET A 270 -16.58 -8.71 -7.51
CA MET A 270 -15.43 -8.93 -6.63
C MET A 270 -15.62 -10.22 -5.82
N PRO A 271 -14.55 -10.95 -5.47
CA PRO A 271 -14.67 -12.09 -4.55
C PRO A 271 -15.30 -11.69 -3.21
N VAL A 272 -16.03 -12.60 -2.57
CA VAL A 272 -16.66 -12.36 -1.25
C VAL A 272 -15.65 -12.04 -0.13
N THR A 273 -14.39 -12.41 -0.33
CA THR A 273 -13.25 -12.17 0.56
C THR A 273 -12.60 -10.79 0.38
N THR A 274 -13.12 -9.94 -0.53
CA THR A 274 -12.52 -8.64 -0.83
C THR A 274 -12.60 -7.67 0.36
N PRO A 275 -11.47 -7.08 0.81
CA PRO A 275 -11.47 -6.11 1.90
C PRO A 275 -12.38 -4.90 1.63
N ALA A 276 -13.14 -4.49 2.65
CA ALA A 276 -14.11 -3.40 2.56
C ALA A 276 -13.53 -2.09 1.98
N ILE A 277 -12.27 -1.76 2.28
CA ILE A 277 -11.60 -0.58 1.73
C ILE A 277 -11.51 -0.58 0.19
N LYS A 278 -11.30 -1.74 -0.43
CA LYS A 278 -11.24 -1.92 -1.90
C LYS A 278 -12.66 -1.85 -2.51
N VAL A 279 -13.65 -2.42 -1.82
CA VAL A 279 -15.08 -2.31 -2.17
C VAL A 279 -15.55 -0.86 -2.15
N ASP A 280 -15.25 -0.14 -1.07
CA ASP A 280 -15.73 1.22 -0.86
C ASP A 280 -15.01 2.23 -1.75
N ALA A 281 -13.77 1.97 -2.17
CA ALA A 281 -13.09 2.77 -3.20
C ALA A 281 -13.88 2.79 -4.51
N VAL A 282 -14.38 1.64 -4.95
CA VAL A 282 -15.18 1.49 -6.17
C VAL A 282 -16.58 2.06 -6.00
N ARG A 283 -17.22 1.87 -4.84
CA ARG A 283 -18.52 2.49 -4.52
C ARG A 283 -18.46 4.02 -4.49
N ARG A 284 -17.36 4.63 -4.00
CA ARG A 284 -17.15 6.09 -4.02
C ARG A 284 -17.07 6.67 -5.44
N LEU A 285 -16.71 5.85 -6.44
CA LEU A 285 -16.74 6.22 -7.85
C LEU A 285 -18.13 6.07 -8.49
N GLY A 286 -19.13 5.56 -7.76
CA GLY A 286 -20.53 5.45 -8.20
C GLY A 286 -20.89 4.11 -8.85
N ALA A 287 -19.98 3.14 -8.89
CA ALA A 287 -20.25 1.82 -9.46
C ALA A 287 -20.94 0.88 -8.47
N THR A 288 -21.79 -0.01 -8.98
CA THR A 288 -22.42 -1.09 -8.23
C THR A 288 -21.40 -2.20 -7.98
N VAL A 289 -21.14 -2.55 -6.73
CA VAL A 289 -20.21 -3.63 -6.37
C VAL A 289 -20.96 -4.87 -5.90
N GLU A 290 -20.63 -6.01 -6.51
CA GLU A 290 -21.25 -7.30 -6.22
C GLU A 290 -20.20 -8.28 -5.70
N LEU A 291 -20.40 -8.74 -4.46
CA LEU A 291 -19.52 -9.69 -3.78
C LEU A 291 -19.97 -11.11 -4.12
N VAL A 292 -19.32 -11.75 -5.10
CA VAL A 292 -19.71 -13.06 -5.64
C VAL A 292 -18.48 -13.88 -5.98
N GLY A 293 -18.49 -15.15 -5.60
CA GLY A 293 -17.38 -16.09 -5.85
C GLY A 293 -16.34 -16.12 -4.72
N GLU A 294 -15.80 -17.30 -4.45
CA GLU A 294 -14.79 -17.52 -3.41
C GLU A 294 -13.38 -17.08 -3.83
N ASN A 295 -13.13 -17.05 -5.14
CA ASN A 295 -11.86 -16.69 -5.76
C ASN A 295 -12.07 -15.88 -7.05
N TYR A 296 -10.98 -15.37 -7.63
CA TYR A 296 -11.02 -14.52 -8.82
C TYR A 296 -11.66 -15.21 -10.04
N ASP A 297 -11.33 -16.49 -10.28
CA ASP A 297 -11.84 -17.24 -11.44
C ASP A 297 -13.36 -17.42 -11.37
N ALA A 298 -13.90 -17.79 -10.20
CA ALA A 298 -15.33 -17.87 -9.96
C ALA A 298 -16.03 -16.50 -10.14
N THR A 299 -15.41 -15.43 -9.65
CA THR A 299 -15.89 -14.04 -9.83
C THR A 299 -15.90 -13.63 -11.30
N GLN A 300 -14.87 -14.02 -12.07
CA GLN A 300 -14.77 -13.71 -13.49
C GLN A 300 -15.77 -14.50 -14.33
N ALA A 301 -15.97 -15.79 -14.02
CA ALA A 301 -17.00 -16.61 -14.66
C ALA A 301 -18.40 -16.03 -14.42
N TYR A 302 -18.70 -15.62 -13.19
CA TYR A 302 -19.95 -14.90 -12.86
C TYR A 302 -20.10 -13.60 -13.68
N ALA A 303 -19.07 -12.75 -13.70
CA ALA A 303 -19.13 -11.47 -14.41
C ALA A 303 -19.32 -11.62 -15.92
N LYS A 304 -18.73 -12.66 -16.54
CA LYS A 304 -18.94 -12.99 -17.96
C LYS A 304 -20.36 -13.48 -18.22
N LYS A 305 -20.84 -14.46 -17.43
CA LYS A 305 -22.21 -14.98 -17.54
C LYS A 305 -23.25 -13.88 -17.38
N ARG A 306 -23.09 -13.01 -16.39
CA ARG A 306 -24.00 -11.88 -16.17
C ARG A 306 -23.89 -10.80 -17.25
N ALA A 307 -22.74 -10.63 -17.90
CA ALA A 307 -22.63 -9.75 -19.07
C ALA A 307 -23.57 -10.19 -20.19
N GLU A 308 -23.63 -11.51 -20.43
CA GLU A 308 -24.49 -12.13 -21.44
C GLU A 308 -25.98 -12.05 -21.03
N GLU A 309 -26.31 -12.35 -19.76
CA GLU A 309 -27.68 -12.33 -19.24
C GLU A 309 -28.30 -10.92 -19.16
N ASP A 310 -27.55 -9.91 -18.69
CA ASP A 310 -28.01 -8.52 -18.58
C ASP A 310 -27.85 -7.73 -19.90
N GLY A 311 -27.19 -8.30 -20.92
CA GLY A 311 -26.82 -7.58 -22.16
C GLY A 311 -25.80 -6.45 -21.95
N ARG A 312 -24.97 -6.55 -20.91
CA ARG A 312 -23.93 -5.58 -20.52
C ARG A 312 -22.63 -5.82 -21.30
N THR A 313 -21.88 -4.75 -21.56
CA THR A 313 -20.53 -4.92 -22.13
C THR A 313 -19.53 -5.31 -21.05
N PHE A 314 -18.93 -6.50 -21.16
CA PHE A 314 -17.79 -6.88 -20.33
C PHE A 314 -16.55 -6.06 -20.71
N VAL A 315 -15.85 -5.46 -19.74
CA VAL A 315 -14.65 -4.62 -19.96
C VAL A 315 -13.39 -5.37 -19.53
N PRO A 316 -12.55 -5.88 -20.46
CA PRO A 316 -11.39 -6.70 -20.13
C PRO A 316 -10.28 -5.92 -19.40
N PRO A 317 -9.53 -6.57 -18.49
CA PRO A 317 -8.45 -5.92 -17.74
C PRO A 317 -7.14 -5.72 -18.52
N PHE A 318 -6.96 -6.39 -19.67
CA PHE A 318 -5.75 -6.27 -20.49
C PHE A 318 -5.93 -6.74 -21.95
N ASP A 319 -6.54 -7.91 -22.19
CA ASP A 319 -6.53 -8.53 -23.53
C ASP A 319 -7.64 -8.04 -24.47
N ASP A 320 -7.61 -6.75 -24.78
CA ASP A 320 -8.50 -6.10 -25.74
C ASP A 320 -7.71 -5.04 -26.53
N PRO A 321 -7.86 -4.95 -27.87
CA PRO A 321 -7.05 -4.03 -28.68
C PRO A 321 -7.16 -2.55 -28.29
N LEU A 322 -8.33 -2.10 -27.84
CA LEU A 322 -8.55 -0.71 -27.40
C LEU A 322 -8.06 -0.49 -25.96
N VAL A 323 -8.12 -1.53 -25.11
CA VAL A 323 -7.45 -1.49 -23.80
C VAL A 323 -5.94 -1.34 -24.00
N VAL A 324 -5.32 -2.17 -24.85
CA VAL A 324 -3.90 -2.10 -25.22
C VAL A 324 -3.55 -0.73 -25.82
N ALA A 325 -4.34 -0.22 -26.75
CA ALA A 325 -4.11 1.10 -27.35
C ALA A 325 -4.19 2.24 -26.31
N GLY A 326 -5.15 2.17 -25.38
CA GLY A 326 -5.23 3.12 -24.27
C GLY A 326 -3.98 3.07 -23.38
N GLN A 327 -3.44 1.88 -23.09
CA GLN A 327 -2.20 1.78 -22.31
C GLN A 327 -0.97 2.28 -23.10
N GLY A 328 -0.98 2.15 -24.43
CA GLY A 328 0.09 2.63 -25.31
C GLY A 328 0.28 4.15 -25.28
N THR A 329 -0.71 4.92 -24.83
CA THR A 329 -0.56 6.36 -24.58
C THR A 329 0.55 6.66 -23.56
N VAL A 330 0.79 5.77 -22.58
CA VAL A 330 1.92 5.90 -21.64
C VAL A 330 3.26 5.82 -22.37
N GLY A 331 3.39 4.91 -23.34
CA GLY A 331 4.59 4.78 -24.17
C GLY A 331 4.82 6.01 -25.07
N LEU A 332 3.73 6.58 -25.62
CA LEU A 332 3.78 7.82 -26.39
C LEU A 332 4.22 9.02 -25.55
N GLU A 333 3.69 9.15 -24.33
CA GLU A 333 4.14 10.17 -23.38
C GLU A 333 5.62 10.01 -23.04
N ILE A 334 6.07 8.78 -22.70
CA ILE A 334 7.47 8.48 -22.36
C ILE A 334 8.44 8.95 -23.45
N VAL A 335 8.23 8.58 -24.71
CA VAL A 335 9.18 8.94 -25.80
C VAL A 335 9.16 10.43 -26.14
N ARG A 336 8.03 11.12 -25.91
CA ARG A 336 7.91 12.57 -26.08
C ARG A 336 8.59 13.33 -24.93
N GLN A 337 8.43 12.84 -23.70
CA GLN A 337 9.01 13.44 -22.49
C GLN A 337 10.53 13.20 -22.40
N LEU A 338 11.04 12.08 -22.93
CA LEU A 338 12.47 11.74 -22.91
C LEU A 338 12.95 11.15 -24.26
N PRO A 339 13.25 12.00 -25.27
CA PRO A 339 13.71 11.53 -26.58
C PRO A 339 15.05 10.77 -26.58
N LYS A 340 15.85 10.93 -25.51
CA LYS A 340 17.14 10.22 -25.31
C LYS A 340 17.00 8.87 -24.60
N LEU A 341 15.78 8.35 -24.46
CA LEU A 341 15.51 7.04 -23.87
C LEU A 341 16.34 5.94 -24.55
N GLU A 342 16.89 5.03 -23.74
CA GLU A 342 17.57 3.82 -24.22
C GLU A 342 16.88 2.54 -23.73
N ILE A 343 16.33 2.54 -22.51
CA ILE A 343 15.71 1.35 -21.90
C ILE A 343 14.44 1.75 -21.16
N VAL A 344 13.34 1.00 -21.34
CA VAL A 344 12.11 1.14 -20.54
C VAL A 344 11.72 -0.17 -19.86
N PHE A 345 11.58 -0.13 -18.53
CA PHE A 345 11.07 -1.22 -17.71
C PHE A 345 9.56 -1.10 -17.54
N VAL A 346 8.84 -2.16 -17.89
CA VAL A 346 7.38 -2.22 -17.82
C VAL A 346 6.93 -3.43 -16.99
N PRO A 347 6.18 -3.24 -15.88
CA PRO A 347 5.59 -4.35 -15.14
C PRO A 347 4.61 -5.17 -15.99
N VAL A 348 4.72 -6.50 -15.91
CA VAL A 348 3.93 -7.45 -16.71
C VAL A 348 3.09 -8.35 -15.80
N GLY A 349 1.78 -8.28 -16.00
CA GLY A 349 0.83 -9.32 -15.60
C GLY A 349 0.22 -9.91 -16.86
N GLY A 350 -1.06 -9.65 -17.13
CA GLY A 350 -1.72 -10.10 -18.37
C GLY A 350 -1.18 -9.52 -19.70
N GLY A 351 -0.13 -8.70 -19.68
CA GLY A 351 0.57 -8.20 -20.88
C GLY A 351 0.07 -6.88 -21.49
N GLY A 352 -1.15 -6.42 -21.21
CA GLY A 352 -1.74 -5.28 -21.94
C GLY A 352 -1.00 -3.94 -21.83
N LEU A 353 -0.31 -3.66 -20.71
CA LEU A 353 0.51 -2.45 -20.56
C LEU A 353 1.77 -2.51 -21.42
N ILE A 354 2.56 -3.59 -21.27
CA ILE A 354 3.79 -3.77 -22.05
C ILE A 354 3.51 -3.90 -23.55
N ALA A 355 2.40 -4.53 -23.95
CA ALA A 355 1.97 -4.57 -25.35
C ALA A 355 1.77 -3.15 -25.91
N GLY A 356 1.02 -2.29 -25.21
CA GLY A 356 0.78 -0.91 -25.62
C GLY A 356 2.04 -0.05 -25.62
N VAL A 357 2.84 -0.12 -24.56
CA VAL A 357 4.11 0.62 -24.44
C VAL A 357 5.10 0.18 -25.52
N ALA A 358 5.27 -1.13 -25.74
CA ALA A 358 6.15 -1.67 -26.77
C ALA A 358 5.71 -1.25 -28.18
N LEU A 359 4.40 -1.21 -28.46
CA LEU A 359 3.87 -0.68 -29.73
C LEU A 359 4.27 0.79 -29.94
N ALA A 360 4.00 1.67 -28.98
CA ALA A 360 4.32 3.09 -29.11
C ALA A 360 5.83 3.33 -29.21
N VAL A 361 6.60 2.74 -28.29
CA VAL A 361 8.06 2.91 -28.18
C VAL A 361 8.76 2.37 -29.43
N LYS A 362 8.55 1.10 -29.81
CA LYS A 362 9.28 0.48 -30.93
C LYS A 362 8.92 1.08 -32.29
N THR A 363 7.73 1.65 -32.44
CA THR A 363 7.31 2.29 -33.69
C THR A 363 7.95 3.67 -33.88
N ILE A 364 8.21 4.39 -32.77
CA ILE A 364 8.82 5.73 -32.79
C ILE A 364 10.35 5.64 -32.74
N ASN A 365 10.89 4.76 -31.89
CA ASN A 365 12.33 4.50 -31.78
C ASN A 365 12.57 2.98 -31.57
N PRO A 366 12.86 2.21 -32.64
CA PRO A 366 13.04 0.76 -32.56
C PRO A 366 14.32 0.30 -31.83
N ASN A 367 15.19 1.25 -31.46
CA ASN A 367 16.45 1.00 -30.75
C ASN A 367 16.28 1.03 -29.22
N VAL A 368 15.20 1.61 -28.69
CA VAL A 368 14.89 1.56 -27.25
C VAL A 368 14.62 0.11 -26.85
N MET A 369 15.32 -0.40 -25.84
CA MET A 369 15.01 -1.70 -25.25
C MET A 369 13.74 -1.63 -24.40
N VAL A 370 12.78 -2.50 -24.65
CA VAL A 370 11.59 -2.69 -23.83
C VAL A 370 11.78 -3.95 -23.01
N ILE A 371 11.92 -3.78 -21.69
CA ILE A 371 12.16 -4.86 -20.73
C ILE A 371 10.90 -5.07 -19.90
N GLY A 372 10.31 -6.27 -19.99
CA GLY A 372 9.19 -6.65 -19.13
C GLY A 372 9.65 -7.21 -17.79
N VAL A 373 8.95 -6.86 -16.71
CA VAL A 373 9.26 -7.33 -15.35
C VAL A 373 8.11 -8.10 -14.73
N GLU A 374 8.39 -9.32 -14.27
CA GLU A 374 7.44 -10.22 -13.63
C GLU A 374 7.92 -10.64 -12.23
N PRO A 375 7.04 -11.00 -11.29
CA PRO A 375 7.46 -11.65 -10.06
C PRO A 375 7.91 -13.09 -10.33
N ASP A 376 8.94 -13.59 -9.64
CA ASP A 376 9.39 -15.00 -9.73
C ASP A 376 8.25 -16.01 -9.44
N ARG A 377 7.20 -15.58 -8.73
CA ARG A 377 6.02 -16.38 -8.40
C ARG A 377 4.92 -16.38 -9.47
N CYS A 378 5.01 -15.55 -10.51
CA CYS A 378 4.09 -15.55 -11.65
C CYS A 378 4.73 -14.99 -12.94
N PRO A 379 5.82 -15.60 -13.47
CA PRO A 379 6.46 -15.18 -14.73
C PRO A 379 5.73 -15.77 -15.95
N SER A 380 4.45 -15.43 -16.12
CA SER A 380 3.58 -16.08 -17.11
C SER A 380 3.86 -15.63 -18.56
N MET A 381 4.34 -14.40 -18.77
CA MET A 381 4.83 -13.94 -20.07
C MET A 381 6.15 -14.62 -20.43
N ALA A 382 7.10 -14.73 -19.49
CA ALA A 382 8.35 -15.44 -19.73
C ALA A 382 8.10 -16.93 -20.05
N ALA A 383 7.17 -17.58 -19.35
CA ALA A 383 6.74 -18.94 -19.65
C ALA A 383 6.11 -19.05 -21.06
N ALA A 384 5.27 -18.09 -21.46
CA ALA A 384 4.69 -18.06 -22.81
C ALA A 384 5.73 -17.79 -23.92
N PHE A 385 6.73 -16.94 -23.66
CA PHE A 385 7.85 -16.71 -24.57
C PHE A 385 8.69 -17.98 -24.74
N ALA A 386 9.06 -18.65 -23.65
CA ALA A 386 9.82 -19.91 -23.67
C ALA A 386 9.06 -21.04 -24.39
N ALA A 387 7.73 -21.12 -24.22
CA ALA A 387 6.88 -22.09 -24.90
C ALA A 387 6.52 -21.72 -26.35
N GLY A 388 6.86 -20.50 -26.82
CA GLY A 388 6.46 -19.96 -28.12
C GLY A 388 4.95 -19.69 -28.29
N LYS A 389 4.14 -19.96 -27.26
CA LYS A 389 2.67 -19.87 -27.24
C LYS A 389 2.18 -19.55 -25.83
N VAL A 390 0.94 -19.04 -25.72
CA VAL A 390 0.30 -18.81 -24.42
C VAL A 390 0.18 -20.12 -23.65
N VAL A 391 0.65 -20.11 -22.41
CA VAL A 391 0.52 -21.21 -21.44
C VAL A 391 -0.08 -20.67 -20.14
N LYS A 392 -0.62 -21.56 -19.30
CA LYS A 392 -0.93 -21.25 -17.90
C LYS A 392 0.29 -21.60 -17.05
N PHE A 393 0.72 -20.66 -16.23
CA PHE A 393 1.78 -20.85 -15.23
C PHE A 393 1.17 -21.25 -13.88
N ASP A 394 1.63 -22.35 -13.30
CA ASP A 394 1.17 -22.80 -11.98
C ASP A 394 1.91 -22.06 -10.87
N MET A 395 1.21 -21.10 -10.24
CA MET A 395 1.79 -20.26 -9.20
C MET A 395 2.12 -21.05 -7.92
N PRO A 396 3.36 -20.95 -7.38
CA PRO A 396 3.73 -21.60 -6.11
C PRO A 396 3.13 -20.90 -4.87
N GLY A 397 2.57 -19.71 -5.03
CA GLY A 397 1.94 -18.96 -3.93
C GLY A 397 1.70 -17.48 -4.26
N PRO A 398 1.11 -16.70 -3.34
CA PRO A 398 0.85 -15.27 -3.53
C PRO A 398 2.15 -14.46 -3.63
N THR A 399 2.09 -13.29 -4.24
CA THR A 399 3.21 -12.35 -4.41
C THR A 399 2.85 -10.97 -3.86
N LEU A 400 3.86 -10.21 -3.42
CA LEU A 400 3.75 -8.78 -3.12
C LEU A 400 3.28 -7.94 -4.32
N ALA A 401 3.53 -8.41 -5.55
CA ALA A 401 3.05 -7.79 -6.77
C ALA A 401 1.69 -8.38 -7.22
N ASP A 402 0.65 -8.21 -6.41
CA ASP A 402 -0.69 -8.80 -6.66
C ASP A 402 -1.28 -8.40 -8.04
N GLY A 403 -1.05 -7.15 -8.48
CA GLY A 403 -1.42 -6.68 -9.82
C GLY A 403 -0.73 -7.39 -10.99
N LEU A 404 0.35 -8.13 -10.74
CA LEU A 404 1.09 -8.94 -11.72
C LEU A 404 0.79 -10.44 -11.60
N ALA A 405 0.02 -10.88 -10.60
CA ALA A 405 -0.34 -12.27 -10.36
C ALA A 405 -1.39 -12.79 -11.37
N VAL A 406 -0.99 -12.93 -12.64
CA VAL A 406 -1.86 -13.34 -13.75
C VAL A 406 -1.30 -14.63 -14.38
N PRO A 407 -1.80 -15.82 -13.98
CA PRO A 407 -1.29 -17.12 -14.44
C PRO A 407 -1.26 -17.34 -15.96
N THR A 408 -2.13 -16.66 -16.71
CA THR A 408 -2.24 -16.80 -18.17
C THR A 408 -2.26 -15.41 -18.80
N VAL A 409 -1.23 -15.09 -19.58
CA VAL A 409 -1.17 -13.83 -20.34
C VAL A 409 -2.27 -13.73 -21.39
N GLY A 410 -2.63 -12.51 -21.76
CA GLY A 410 -3.57 -12.26 -22.85
C GLY A 410 -3.01 -12.73 -24.20
N PRO A 411 -3.71 -13.56 -24.99
CA PRO A 411 -3.24 -14.00 -26.30
C PRO A 411 -2.87 -12.88 -27.27
N ARG A 412 -3.67 -11.80 -27.34
CA ARG A 412 -3.36 -10.64 -28.19
C ARG A 412 -2.16 -9.87 -27.64
N SER A 413 -2.08 -9.78 -26.31
CA SER A 413 -0.96 -9.12 -25.62
C SER A 413 0.35 -9.85 -25.89
N PHE A 414 0.37 -11.19 -25.81
CA PHE A 414 1.49 -12.05 -26.15
C PHE A 414 1.93 -11.88 -27.61
N GLU A 415 0.99 -11.94 -28.56
CA GLU A 415 1.25 -11.75 -29.99
C GLU A 415 1.91 -10.39 -30.28
N VAL A 416 1.43 -9.31 -29.64
CA VAL A 416 2.01 -7.97 -29.76
C VAL A 416 3.42 -7.91 -29.15
N CYS A 417 3.65 -8.56 -28.01
CA CYS A 417 4.91 -8.53 -27.28
C CYS A 417 6.02 -9.35 -27.94
N ARG A 418 5.72 -10.55 -28.46
CA ARG A 418 6.71 -11.52 -28.97
C ARG A 418 7.76 -10.93 -29.94
N PRO A 419 7.42 -10.04 -30.91
CA PRO A 419 8.40 -9.41 -31.80
C PRO A 419 8.89 -8.02 -31.34
N ARG A 420 8.51 -7.52 -30.15
CA ARG A 420 8.75 -6.13 -29.70
C ARG A 420 9.37 -5.98 -28.31
N VAL A 421 9.23 -6.96 -27.43
CA VAL A 421 9.86 -6.97 -26.10
C VAL A 421 11.23 -7.64 -26.23
N ASP A 422 12.29 -6.90 -25.89
CA ASP A 422 13.67 -7.37 -26.09
C ASP A 422 14.12 -8.31 -24.97
N LYS A 423 13.60 -8.14 -23.76
CA LYS A 423 13.95 -8.97 -22.60
C LYS A 423 12.79 -9.08 -21.61
N LEU A 424 12.67 -10.24 -20.97
CA LEU A 424 11.82 -10.45 -19.81
C LEU A 424 12.73 -10.78 -18.62
N VAL A 425 12.48 -10.15 -17.49
CA VAL A 425 13.27 -10.34 -16.25
C VAL A 425 12.32 -10.62 -15.09
N THR A 426 12.77 -11.46 -14.17
CA THR A 426 11.97 -11.81 -12.99
C THR A 426 12.59 -11.24 -11.72
N VAL A 427 11.74 -10.85 -10.77
CA VAL A 427 12.12 -10.28 -9.48
C VAL A 427 11.55 -11.12 -8.35
N SER A 428 12.38 -11.40 -7.35
CA SER A 428 11.96 -12.13 -6.17
C SER A 428 11.12 -11.26 -5.22
N GLU A 429 10.40 -11.89 -4.29
CA GLU A 429 9.72 -11.16 -3.20
C GLU A 429 10.72 -10.32 -2.38
N ARG A 430 11.97 -10.78 -2.27
CA ARG A 430 13.08 -10.02 -1.68
C ARG A 430 13.34 -8.75 -2.48
N ASP A 431 13.59 -8.90 -3.78
CA ASP A 431 13.87 -7.77 -4.69
C ASP A 431 12.73 -6.75 -4.68
N ILE A 432 11.46 -7.19 -4.73
CA ILE A 432 10.27 -6.33 -4.68
C ILE A 432 10.22 -5.54 -3.35
N SER A 433 10.45 -6.20 -2.21
CA SER A 433 10.44 -5.53 -0.90
C SER A 433 11.54 -4.49 -0.74
N VAL A 434 12.74 -4.75 -1.29
CA VAL A 434 13.84 -3.79 -1.32
C VAL A 434 13.54 -2.66 -2.30
N GLY A 435 13.00 -2.95 -3.48
CA GLY A 435 12.59 -1.93 -4.45
C GLY A 435 11.60 -0.92 -3.87
N LEU A 436 10.56 -1.42 -3.18
CA LEU A 436 9.58 -0.59 -2.48
C LEU A 436 10.21 0.23 -1.36
N LEU A 437 11.04 -0.39 -0.51
CA LEU A 437 11.76 0.31 0.56
C LEU A 437 12.62 1.46 0.00
N ARG A 438 13.33 1.24 -1.11
CA ARG A 438 14.20 2.26 -1.72
C ARG A 438 13.42 3.38 -2.40
N LEU A 439 12.23 3.13 -2.94
CA LEU A 439 11.32 4.18 -3.44
C LEU A 439 10.81 5.07 -2.29
N VAL A 440 10.44 4.47 -1.15
CA VAL A 440 10.05 5.21 0.07
C VAL A 440 11.23 6.00 0.66
N GLU A 441 12.45 5.46 0.64
CA GLU A 441 13.61 6.12 1.22
C GLU A 441 14.20 7.23 0.35
N CYS A 442 14.45 6.95 -0.93
CA CYS A 442 15.14 7.85 -1.84
C CYS A 442 14.22 8.99 -2.32
N GLU A 443 13.01 8.63 -2.74
CA GLU A 443 12.08 9.50 -3.49
C GLU A 443 10.79 9.84 -2.71
N LYS A 444 10.61 9.25 -1.52
CA LYS A 444 9.40 9.40 -0.66
C LYS A 444 8.11 8.91 -1.31
N LEU A 445 8.21 7.93 -2.20
CA LEU A 445 7.09 7.38 -2.94
C LEU A 445 6.58 6.08 -2.32
N VAL A 446 5.29 6.03 -2.01
CA VAL A 446 4.57 4.80 -1.68
C VAL A 446 4.09 4.17 -2.97
N GLN A 447 4.43 2.90 -3.22
CA GLN A 447 4.02 2.14 -4.40
C GLN A 447 3.41 0.80 -3.98
N GLU A 448 2.59 0.20 -4.85
CA GLU A 448 2.23 -1.21 -4.73
C GLU A 448 3.36 -2.10 -5.27
N GLY A 449 3.38 -3.41 -4.96
CA GLY A 449 4.47 -4.30 -5.40
C GLY A 449 4.62 -4.38 -6.92
N ALA A 450 3.52 -4.22 -7.67
CA ALA A 450 3.55 -4.12 -9.14
C ALA A 450 4.24 -2.83 -9.62
N GLY A 451 3.96 -1.69 -8.97
CA GLY A 451 4.62 -0.41 -9.27
C GLY A 451 6.11 -0.40 -8.91
N ALA A 452 6.49 -1.10 -7.83
CA ALA A 452 7.88 -1.24 -7.41
C ALA A 452 8.70 -2.23 -8.26
N ALA A 453 8.07 -3.14 -9.01
CA ALA A 453 8.75 -4.25 -9.70
C ALA A 453 9.84 -3.78 -10.67
N GLY A 454 9.61 -2.73 -11.47
CA GLY A 454 10.61 -2.19 -12.38
C GLY A 454 11.86 -1.65 -11.66
N MET A 455 11.68 -1.02 -10.50
CA MET A 455 12.78 -0.52 -9.68
C MET A 455 13.53 -1.67 -8.98
N ALA A 456 12.79 -2.70 -8.55
CA ALA A 456 13.38 -3.93 -8.01
C ALA A 456 14.30 -4.62 -9.03
N ALA A 457 13.90 -4.70 -10.31
CA ALA A 457 14.74 -5.28 -11.36
C ALA A 457 16.05 -4.50 -11.57
N CYS A 458 15.98 -3.16 -11.57
CA CYS A 458 17.16 -2.30 -11.65
C CYS A 458 18.09 -2.45 -10.44
N LEU A 459 17.54 -2.67 -9.25
CA LEU A 459 18.31 -2.79 -7.99
C LEU A 459 18.85 -4.19 -7.70
N ALA A 460 18.37 -5.22 -8.40
CA ALA A 460 18.77 -6.61 -8.17
C ALA A 460 20.22 -6.93 -8.59
N GLY A 461 20.91 -6.02 -9.27
CA GLY A 461 22.30 -6.21 -9.73
C GLY A 461 22.47 -7.25 -10.86
N LYS A 462 21.38 -7.69 -11.48
CA LYS A 462 21.34 -8.75 -12.50
C LYS A 462 21.45 -8.23 -13.95
N LEU A 463 21.58 -6.91 -14.14
CA LEU A 463 21.47 -6.24 -15.44
C LEU A 463 22.65 -5.25 -15.65
N PRO A 464 23.86 -5.73 -15.96
CA PRO A 464 25.02 -4.88 -16.21
C PRO A 464 24.83 -3.94 -17.41
N GLU A 465 23.92 -4.27 -18.34
CA GLU A 465 23.61 -3.43 -19.50
C GLU A 465 22.98 -2.07 -19.16
N LEU A 466 22.65 -1.81 -17.88
CA LEU A 466 22.11 -0.52 -17.43
C LEU A 466 23.19 0.56 -17.23
N GLU A 467 24.47 0.19 -17.13
CA GLU A 467 25.53 1.14 -16.77
C GLU A 467 25.63 2.31 -17.77
N GLY A 468 25.55 3.53 -17.24
CA GLY A 468 25.54 4.79 -18.01
C GLY A 468 24.27 5.05 -18.83
N LYS A 469 23.31 4.12 -18.87
CA LYS A 469 22.12 4.20 -19.74
C LYS A 469 21.06 5.16 -19.26
N THR A 470 20.28 5.68 -20.20
CA THR A 470 19.06 6.45 -19.93
C THR A 470 17.86 5.51 -19.83
N VAL A 471 17.37 5.33 -18.60
CA VAL A 471 16.41 4.26 -18.24
C VAL A 471 15.12 4.86 -17.69
N VAL A 472 13.97 4.40 -18.18
CA VAL A 472 12.66 4.70 -17.60
C VAL A 472 12.12 3.50 -16.85
N VAL A 473 11.70 3.72 -15.60
CA VAL A 473 11.00 2.75 -14.77
C VAL A 473 9.55 3.19 -14.65
N LEU A 474 8.61 2.34 -15.07
CA LEU A 474 7.19 2.65 -15.06
C LEU A 474 6.57 2.30 -13.70
N LEU A 475 6.30 3.33 -12.89
CA LEU A 475 5.60 3.22 -11.60
C LEU A 475 4.10 3.06 -11.85
N CYS A 476 3.65 1.82 -12.06
CA CYS A 476 2.34 1.53 -12.63
C CYS A 476 1.16 1.75 -11.68
N GLY A 477 1.38 1.81 -10.36
CA GLY A 477 0.32 1.99 -9.38
C GLY A 477 0.78 2.09 -7.93
N GLY A 478 -0.03 2.78 -7.12
CA GLY A 478 0.21 3.04 -5.70
C GLY A 478 -0.88 2.51 -4.76
N ASN A 479 -1.78 1.62 -5.20
CA ASN A 479 -2.95 1.18 -4.42
C ASN A 479 -2.61 0.06 -3.42
N ILE A 480 -1.69 0.35 -2.49
CA ILE A 480 -1.29 -0.52 -1.39
C ILE A 480 -2.02 -0.12 -0.09
N ASP A 481 -2.53 -1.11 0.68
CA ASP A 481 -3.06 -0.83 2.01
C ASP A 481 -1.94 -0.70 3.06
N THR A 482 -2.23 -0.01 4.16
CA THR A 482 -1.23 0.31 5.20
C THR A 482 -0.61 -0.90 5.88
N ASN A 483 -1.35 -2.02 5.98
CA ASN A 483 -0.85 -3.23 6.63
C ASN A 483 0.10 -3.98 5.69
N THR A 484 -0.27 -4.10 4.41
CA THR A 484 0.60 -4.66 3.38
C THR A 484 1.85 -3.81 3.20
N LEU A 485 1.73 -2.48 3.23
CA LEU A 485 2.87 -1.55 3.19
C LEU A 485 3.81 -1.77 4.39
N GLY A 486 3.29 -1.74 5.62
CA GLY A 486 4.10 -1.96 6.83
C GLY A 486 4.83 -3.30 6.82
N ASN A 487 4.11 -4.39 6.55
CA ASN A 487 4.69 -5.74 6.43
C ASN A 487 5.76 -5.82 5.33
N THR A 488 5.59 -5.08 4.23
CA THR A 488 6.57 -5.08 3.12
C THR A 488 7.81 -4.27 3.46
N LEU A 489 7.67 -3.15 4.17
CA LEU A 489 8.79 -2.35 4.65
C LEU A 489 9.62 -3.09 5.71
N GLU A 490 8.96 -3.81 6.64
CA GLU A 490 9.67 -4.67 7.60
C GLU A 490 10.46 -5.79 6.89
N ARG A 491 9.85 -6.48 5.93
CA ARG A 491 10.55 -7.46 5.07
C ARG A 491 11.70 -6.82 4.29
N GLY A 492 11.49 -5.60 3.78
CA GLY A 492 12.52 -4.82 3.10
C GLY A 492 13.73 -4.59 4.02
N LEU A 493 13.50 -4.16 5.27
CA LEU A 493 14.57 -3.94 6.26
C LEU A 493 15.34 -5.23 6.59
N VAL A 494 14.64 -6.38 6.70
CA VAL A 494 15.31 -7.69 6.85
C VAL A 494 16.17 -8.01 5.63
N ASN A 495 15.60 -7.89 4.44
CA ASN A 495 16.25 -8.21 3.17
C ASN A 495 17.43 -7.30 2.78
N ASP A 496 17.45 -6.09 3.34
CA ASP A 496 18.49 -5.06 3.21
C ASP A 496 19.53 -5.14 4.35
N GLY A 497 19.42 -6.12 5.24
CA GLY A 497 20.35 -6.37 6.35
C GLY A 497 20.25 -5.37 7.51
N ARG A 498 19.16 -4.61 7.60
CA ARG A 498 18.92 -3.58 8.64
C ARG A 498 18.02 -4.03 9.79
N LEU A 499 17.39 -5.20 9.67
CA LEU A 499 16.63 -5.84 10.74
C LEU A 499 17.03 -7.32 10.83
N CYS A 500 17.66 -7.70 11.94
CA CYS A 500 18.09 -9.06 12.22
C CYS A 500 17.20 -9.72 13.29
N ARG A 501 17.08 -11.05 13.21
CA ARG A 501 16.57 -11.88 14.31
C ARG A 501 17.39 -13.16 14.40
N PHE A 502 17.77 -13.52 15.62
CA PHE A 502 18.54 -14.75 15.90
C PHE A 502 18.18 -15.30 17.29
N SER A 503 18.54 -16.55 17.54
CA SER A 503 18.38 -17.23 18.82
C SER A 503 19.74 -17.67 19.36
N VAL A 504 20.09 -17.30 20.59
CA VAL A 504 21.35 -17.65 21.26
C VAL A 504 21.06 -18.50 22.49
N VAL A 505 21.83 -19.56 22.74
CA VAL A 505 21.83 -20.21 24.05
C VAL A 505 22.92 -19.59 24.92
N VAL A 506 22.54 -19.03 26.08
CA VAL A 506 23.48 -18.45 27.05
C VAL A 506 23.34 -19.14 28.42
N PRO A 507 24.37 -19.11 29.29
CA PRO A 507 24.26 -19.65 30.65
C PRO A 507 23.22 -18.89 31.49
N ASP A 508 22.31 -19.60 32.16
CA ASP A 508 21.29 -19.02 33.05
C ASP A 508 21.88 -18.72 34.44
N ARG A 509 22.83 -17.78 34.46
CA ARG A 509 23.51 -17.27 35.66
C ARG A 509 23.68 -15.76 35.59
N PRO A 510 23.92 -15.06 36.71
CA PRO A 510 24.23 -13.63 36.70
C PRO A 510 25.34 -13.31 35.69
N GLY A 511 25.05 -12.35 34.80
CA GLY A 511 25.95 -11.94 33.72
C GLY A 511 25.76 -12.64 32.36
N GLY A 512 25.01 -13.75 32.26
CA GLY A 512 24.85 -14.50 31.00
C GLY A 512 24.26 -13.67 29.85
N ILE A 513 23.07 -13.11 30.06
CA ILE A 513 22.43 -12.18 29.11
C ILE A 513 23.22 -10.87 28.99
N ALA A 514 23.85 -10.40 30.07
CA ALA A 514 24.63 -9.16 30.05
C ALA A 514 25.83 -9.25 29.07
N GLY A 515 26.53 -10.39 29.05
CA GLY A 515 27.60 -10.65 28.08
C GLY A 515 27.08 -10.65 26.63
N LEU A 516 25.93 -11.29 26.37
CA LEU A 516 25.29 -11.25 25.06
C LEU A 516 24.97 -9.81 24.63
N THR A 517 24.36 -9.02 25.52
CA THR A 517 24.06 -7.61 25.23
C THR A 517 25.30 -6.73 25.07
N ALA A 518 26.43 -7.09 25.71
CA ALA A 518 27.70 -6.40 25.53
C ALA A 518 28.25 -6.61 24.12
N VAL A 519 28.28 -7.85 23.61
CA VAL A 519 28.73 -8.16 22.24
C VAL A 519 27.85 -7.43 21.19
N ILE A 520 26.53 -7.45 21.38
CA ILE A 520 25.59 -6.72 20.50
C ILE A 520 25.88 -5.20 20.52
N ALA A 521 26.19 -4.63 21.69
CA ALA A 521 26.53 -3.22 21.85
C ALA A 521 27.92 -2.86 21.33
N GLU A 522 28.91 -3.76 21.39
CA GLU A 522 30.25 -3.61 20.83
C GLU A 522 30.21 -3.51 19.30
N VAL A 523 29.37 -4.32 18.65
CA VAL A 523 29.08 -4.20 17.20
C VAL A 523 28.25 -2.93 16.89
N GLY A 524 27.63 -2.31 17.90
CA GLY A 524 26.83 -1.09 17.79
C GLY A 524 25.35 -1.32 17.45
N ALA A 525 24.87 -2.57 17.51
CA ALA A 525 23.52 -2.94 17.11
C ALA A 525 22.47 -2.55 18.16
N SER A 526 21.28 -2.12 17.72
CA SER A 526 20.20 -1.68 18.62
C SER A 526 19.20 -2.82 18.86
N ILE A 527 18.97 -3.19 20.13
CA ILE A 527 18.02 -4.27 20.46
C ILE A 527 16.59 -3.71 20.41
N LYS A 528 15.79 -4.24 19.47
CA LYS A 528 14.36 -3.95 19.33
C LYS A 528 13.50 -4.82 20.25
N GLN A 529 13.86 -6.09 20.37
CA GLN A 529 13.16 -7.05 21.22
C GLN A 529 14.16 -8.08 21.75
N ILE A 530 14.01 -8.46 23.01
CA ILE A 530 14.73 -9.58 23.62
C ILE A 530 13.72 -10.41 24.42
N ASN A 531 13.61 -11.69 24.09
CA ASN A 531 12.78 -12.65 24.80
C ASN A 531 13.64 -13.82 25.25
N HIS A 532 13.39 -14.35 26.45
CA HIS A 532 14.20 -15.43 27.00
C HIS A 532 13.31 -16.60 27.47
N GLU A 533 13.69 -17.81 27.10
CA GLU A 533 12.91 -19.03 27.28
C GLU A 533 13.74 -20.09 28.00
N ARG A 534 13.14 -20.71 29.03
CA ARG A 534 13.74 -21.72 29.90
C ARG A 534 12.98 -23.04 29.87
N ALA A 535 11.65 -23.01 29.72
CA ALA A 535 10.79 -24.17 29.96
C ALA A 535 10.86 -25.23 28.85
N TRP A 536 11.35 -24.86 27.66
CA TRP A 536 11.39 -25.72 26.47
C TRP A 536 12.80 -26.19 26.09
N LEU A 537 13.83 -25.84 26.87
CA LEU A 537 15.17 -26.41 26.78
C LEU A 537 15.17 -27.78 27.48
N GLN A 538 14.92 -28.86 26.72
CA GLN A 538 14.75 -30.19 27.29
C GLN A 538 16.05 -30.86 27.78
N GLU A 539 17.22 -30.34 27.42
CA GLU A 539 18.51 -31.01 27.62
C GLU A 539 19.45 -30.32 28.64
N ASP A 540 19.25 -29.05 28.99
CA ASP A 540 20.13 -28.32 29.93
C ASP A 540 19.37 -27.29 30.79
N SER A 541 19.27 -27.59 32.09
CA SER A 541 18.66 -26.75 33.13
C SER A 541 19.48 -25.53 33.56
N HIS A 542 20.73 -25.39 33.08
CA HIS A 542 21.63 -24.27 33.38
C HIS A 542 21.82 -23.31 32.21
N SER A 543 20.99 -23.45 31.17
CA SER A 543 20.98 -22.59 29.98
C SER A 543 19.63 -21.90 29.79
N VAL A 544 19.64 -20.78 29.07
CA VAL A 544 18.45 -20.05 28.65
C VAL A 544 18.59 -19.68 27.18
N GLN A 545 17.55 -19.93 26.39
CA GLN A 545 17.50 -19.52 24.99
C GLN A 545 17.03 -18.08 24.95
N VAL A 546 17.78 -17.22 24.26
CA VAL A 546 17.48 -15.80 24.10
C VAL A 546 17.23 -15.52 22.63
N ASP A 547 15.97 -15.22 22.31
CA ASP A 547 15.55 -14.73 20.99
C ASP A 547 15.73 -13.20 20.97
N VAL A 548 16.58 -12.71 20.07
CA VAL A 548 16.87 -11.28 19.90
C VAL A 548 16.41 -10.81 18.54
N THR A 549 15.71 -9.66 18.49
CA THR A 549 15.46 -8.88 17.28
C THR A 549 16.22 -7.57 17.39
N CYS A 550 16.99 -7.22 16.35
CA CYS A 550 17.98 -6.15 16.37
C CYS A 550 17.89 -5.27 15.11
N GLU A 551 18.12 -3.97 15.26
CA GLU A 551 18.33 -3.04 14.14
C GLU A 551 19.82 -2.84 13.88
N LEU A 552 20.14 -2.72 12.60
CA LEU A 552 21.49 -2.60 12.05
C LEU A 552 21.54 -1.49 11.00
N THR A 553 22.74 -1.05 10.65
CA THR A 553 22.99 -0.07 9.59
C THR A 553 22.96 -0.68 8.19
N GLY A 554 23.20 -1.99 8.07
CA GLY A 554 23.14 -2.73 6.81
C GLY A 554 23.85 -4.08 6.89
N ILE A 555 23.91 -4.79 5.75
CA ILE A 555 24.37 -6.19 5.70
C ILE A 555 25.78 -6.43 6.28
N ALA A 556 26.75 -5.55 6.02
CA ALA A 556 28.10 -5.70 6.58
C ALA A 556 28.13 -5.72 8.12
N MET A 557 27.23 -4.96 8.77
CA MET A 557 27.08 -4.98 10.23
C MET A 557 26.34 -6.24 10.71
N ALA A 558 25.46 -6.82 9.88
CA ALA A 558 24.84 -8.11 10.14
C ALA A 558 25.87 -9.24 10.11
N ASP A 559 26.80 -9.18 9.14
CA ASP A 559 27.88 -10.15 8.98
C ASP A 559 28.86 -10.06 10.17
N THR A 560 29.31 -8.86 10.56
CA THR A 560 30.12 -8.67 11.79
C THR A 560 29.40 -9.17 13.05
N LEU A 561 28.09 -8.90 13.18
CA LEU A 561 27.31 -9.40 14.31
C LEU A 561 27.20 -10.93 14.31
N TYR A 562 27.09 -11.55 13.13
CA TYR A 562 27.09 -13.00 12.97
C TYR A 562 28.43 -13.61 13.42
N GLU A 563 29.56 -13.06 12.98
CA GLU A 563 30.90 -13.55 13.31
C GLU A 563 31.18 -13.43 14.83
N GLU A 564 30.99 -12.24 15.40
CA GLU A 564 31.27 -11.98 16.82
C GLU A 564 30.39 -12.83 17.77
N LEU A 565 29.13 -13.06 17.40
CA LEU A 565 28.24 -13.92 18.18
C LEU A 565 28.58 -15.41 18.02
N SER A 566 28.87 -15.87 16.80
CA SER A 566 29.20 -17.27 16.53
C SER A 566 30.54 -17.70 17.13
N ALA A 567 31.48 -16.76 17.32
CA ALA A 567 32.74 -16.99 18.02
C ALA A 567 32.59 -17.23 19.54
N ARG A 568 31.47 -16.79 20.15
CA ARG A 568 31.25 -16.81 21.61
C ARG A 568 30.10 -17.71 22.05
N TYR A 569 29.12 -17.98 21.18
CA TYR A 569 27.90 -18.68 21.51
C TYR A 569 27.45 -19.64 20.41
N LYS A 570 26.67 -20.66 20.78
CA LYS A 570 25.89 -21.43 19.81
C LYS A 570 24.69 -20.58 19.37
N VAL A 571 24.75 -20.04 18.16
CA VAL A 571 23.71 -19.17 17.60
C VAL A 571 22.98 -19.82 16.44
N ASP A 572 21.65 -19.70 16.47
CA ASP A 572 20.75 -20.08 15.40
C ASP A 572 20.20 -18.82 14.72
N PHE A 573 20.76 -18.49 13.55
CA PHE A 573 20.24 -17.46 12.65
C PHE A 573 19.13 -17.99 11.71
N THR A 574 18.77 -19.27 11.79
CA THR A 574 17.82 -19.93 10.87
C THR A 574 16.35 -19.85 11.31
N ARG A 575 16.03 -19.08 12.36
CA ARG A 575 14.64 -18.72 12.71
C ARG A 575 14.18 -17.46 11.96
N PRO A 576 14.01 -17.59 10.64
CA PRO A 576 12.67 -17.67 10.08
C PRO A 576 12.37 -19.06 9.53
N LYS A 577 11.23 -19.64 9.91
CA LYS A 577 10.90 -21.06 9.68
C LYS A 577 10.58 -21.39 8.20
N SER A 578 11.60 -21.45 7.33
CA SER A 578 11.57 -22.24 6.07
C SER A 578 12.96 -22.43 5.44
N ALA A 579 13.40 -23.69 5.38
CA ALA A 579 14.42 -24.25 4.47
C ALA A 579 15.85 -23.66 4.47
N LEU A 580 16.75 -24.33 5.20
CA LEU A 580 18.10 -24.67 4.74
C LEU A 580 18.41 -26.11 5.18
N THR A 581 19.06 -26.89 4.31
CA THR A 581 19.25 -28.34 4.47
C THR A 581 20.53 -28.73 5.21
N ASN A 582 20.47 -29.89 5.88
CA ASN A 582 21.58 -30.58 6.56
C ASN A 582 22.90 -30.65 5.76
N THR A 583 24.00 -30.42 6.47
CA THR A 583 25.20 -31.27 6.43
C THR A 583 25.88 -31.25 7.81
N ALA A 584 26.52 -32.34 8.22
CA ALA A 584 26.94 -32.58 9.61
C ALA A 584 28.41 -32.99 9.75
N ALA A 585 29.05 -32.60 10.87
CA ALA A 585 30.26 -33.16 11.52
C ALA A 585 30.74 -32.15 12.60
N ALA A 586 31.41 -32.46 13.72
CA ALA A 586 31.67 -33.68 14.50
C ALA A 586 32.17 -33.23 15.92
N PRO A 587 32.35 -34.10 16.95
CA PRO A 587 32.27 -33.67 18.36
C PRO A 587 33.60 -33.46 19.15
N MET A 588 33.50 -32.58 20.16
CA MET A 588 34.24 -32.49 21.46
C MET A 588 35.79 -32.36 21.53
N SER A 589 36.26 -31.46 22.42
CA SER A 589 37.04 -31.86 23.62
C SER A 589 37.25 -30.74 24.66
N SER A 590 37.28 -31.14 25.94
CA SER A 590 37.94 -30.53 27.12
C SER A 590 37.46 -29.17 27.70
N PRO A 591 37.16 -29.09 29.02
CA PRO A 591 36.88 -27.83 29.72
C PRO A 591 38.17 -27.12 30.18
N ILE A 592 38.28 -25.82 29.91
CA ILE A 592 39.38 -24.98 30.38
C ILE A 592 39.02 -24.34 31.73
N SER A 593 39.95 -24.38 32.69
CA SER A 593 39.79 -23.82 34.03
C SER A 593 39.97 -22.30 34.07
N PHE A 594 39.18 -21.61 34.89
CA PHE A 594 39.35 -20.18 35.18
C PHE A 594 40.25 -19.97 36.41
N PRO A 595 41.31 -19.14 36.33
CA PRO A 595 42.02 -18.69 37.52
C PRO A 595 41.19 -17.64 38.28
N THR A 596 41.12 -17.79 39.60
CA THR A 596 40.48 -16.84 40.52
C THR A 596 41.32 -15.57 40.71
N SER A 597 40.63 -14.47 40.99
CA SER A 597 41.20 -13.14 41.14
C SER A 597 42.04 -12.94 42.42
N ALA A 598 43.23 -12.35 42.29
CA ALA A 598 43.72 -11.26 43.17
C ALA A 598 45.12 -10.76 42.76
N ASN A 599 45.20 -9.63 42.06
CA ASN A 599 45.84 -8.41 42.59
C ASN A 599 45.81 -7.29 41.56
N ALA A 600 45.46 -6.09 42.02
CA ALA A 600 45.49 -4.87 41.23
C ALA A 600 46.69 -4.01 41.66
N ALA A 601 47.58 -3.71 40.71
CA ALA A 601 48.41 -2.51 40.68
C ALA A 601 49.00 -2.33 39.27
N ASP A 602 49.05 -1.08 38.81
CA ASP A 602 49.93 -0.56 37.75
C ASP A 602 49.93 -1.23 36.36
N VAL A 603 48.85 -0.98 35.59
CA VAL A 603 48.97 -0.75 34.14
C VAL A 603 48.12 0.48 33.77
N ALA A 604 48.69 1.43 33.03
CA ALA A 604 48.03 2.69 32.67
C ALA A 604 46.86 2.47 31.68
N LYS A 605 45.74 3.14 31.92
CA LYS A 605 44.57 3.13 31.03
C LYS A 605 44.76 4.08 29.84
N PRO A 606 44.50 3.63 28.59
CA PRO A 606 44.10 4.53 27.52
C PRO A 606 42.62 4.92 27.71
N SER A 607 42.36 6.22 27.88
CA SER A 607 41.08 6.84 27.51
C SER A 607 41.05 7.01 25.98
N SER A 608 39.96 6.87 25.24
CA SER A 608 38.54 6.83 25.61
C SER A 608 37.72 6.08 24.55
N GLY A 609 36.74 5.25 24.97
CA GLY A 609 35.66 4.83 24.07
C GLY A 609 34.68 5.97 23.75
N PRO A 610 33.66 5.76 22.89
CA PRO A 610 32.67 6.78 22.58
C PRO A 610 32.01 7.28 23.85
N GLN A 611 32.21 8.58 24.13
CA GLN A 611 31.80 9.19 25.39
C GLN A 611 30.27 9.25 25.44
N ARG A 612 29.67 8.37 26.26
CA ARG A 612 28.21 8.31 26.43
C ARG A 612 27.71 9.69 26.86
N LEU A 613 26.85 10.29 26.03
CA LEU A 613 26.25 11.59 26.33
C LEU A 613 25.60 11.54 27.72
N PRO A 614 25.73 12.60 28.54
CA PRO A 614 25.12 12.63 29.86
C PRO A 614 23.60 12.47 29.75
N ALA A 615 23.00 11.80 30.73
CA ALA A 615 21.55 11.66 30.76
C ALA A 615 20.89 13.05 30.82
N PRO A 616 19.79 13.28 30.07
CA PRO A 616 19.12 14.57 30.08
C PRO A 616 18.57 14.88 31.46
N VAL A 617 18.68 16.14 31.88
CA VAL A 617 18.10 16.61 33.13
C VAL A 617 16.57 16.66 32.98
N LEU A 618 15.85 15.93 33.82
CA LEU A 618 14.39 15.99 33.87
C LEU A 618 13.98 17.17 34.77
N TYR A 619 13.19 18.08 34.20
CA TYR A 619 12.57 19.17 34.96
C TYR A 619 11.07 18.88 35.09
N ASP A 620 10.62 18.73 36.32
CA ASP A 620 9.19 18.59 36.64
C ASP A 620 8.46 19.94 36.59
N TYR A 621 7.13 19.87 36.69
CA TYR A 621 6.25 21.03 36.60
C TYR A 621 6.57 22.10 37.65
N ASP A 622 6.76 21.70 38.91
CA ASP A 622 7.01 22.63 40.01
C ASP A 622 8.39 23.31 39.85
N THR A 623 9.40 22.57 39.39
CA THR A 623 10.72 23.13 39.06
C THR A 623 10.61 24.12 37.91
N ILE A 624 9.82 23.83 36.88
CA ILE A 624 9.60 24.73 35.74
C ILE A 624 8.90 26.02 36.17
N VAL A 625 7.80 25.94 36.93
CA VAL A 625 7.04 27.11 37.39
C VAL A 625 7.86 27.98 38.36
N ASN A 626 8.70 27.36 39.20
CA ASN A 626 9.55 28.11 40.13
C ASN A 626 10.71 28.84 39.43
N ASN A 627 11.24 28.30 38.33
CA ASN A 627 12.36 28.89 37.59
C ASN A 627 11.94 29.83 36.44
N VAL A 628 10.81 29.57 35.78
CA VAL A 628 10.30 30.35 34.65
C VAL A 628 9.10 31.19 35.08
N LYS A 629 9.35 32.38 35.64
CA LYS A 629 8.27 33.27 36.12
C LYS A 629 7.80 34.23 35.03
N PRO A 630 6.53 34.71 35.06
CA PRO A 630 6.07 35.77 34.18
C PRO A 630 6.89 37.04 34.38
N ALA A 631 7.72 37.37 33.40
CA ALA A 631 8.68 38.46 33.46
C ALA A 631 8.82 39.11 32.08
N ARG A 632 9.20 40.40 32.08
CA ARG A 632 9.47 41.17 30.86
C ARG A 632 10.47 40.48 29.92
N ALA A 633 11.49 39.84 30.50
CA ALA A 633 12.50 39.07 29.77
C ALA A 633 11.92 37.92 28.90
N LEU A 634 10.76 37.34 29.27
CA LEU A 634 10.11 36.32 28.44
C LEU A 634 9.51 36.93 27.17
N VAL A 635 8.88 38.11 27.30
CA VAL A 635 8.34 38.83 26.14
C VAL A 635 9.47 39.28 25.23
N GLU A 636 10.54 39.84 25.80
CA GLU A 636 11.74 40.25 25.04
C GLU A 636 12.42 39.06 24.34
N ALA A 637 12.47 37.88 24.96
CA ALA A 637 12.99 36.66 24.31
C ALA A 637 12.12 36.18 23.13
N VAL A 638 10.79 36.28 23.26
CA VAL A 638 9.85 35.95 22.16
C VAL A 638 9.92 36.99 21.04
N GLU A 639 10.03 38.28 21.37
CA GLU A 639 10.25 39.35 20.37
C GLU A 639 11.59 39.17 19.63
N ALA A 640 12.67 38.79 20.33
CA ALA A 640 13.96 38.50 19.72
C ALA A 640 13.88 37.28 18.76
N ALA A 641 13.18 36.23 19.15
CA ALA A 641 12.96 35.07 18.28
C ALA A 641 12.16 35.43 17.01
N PHE A 642 11.14 36.29 17.12
CA PHE A 642 10.43 36.81 15.94
C PHE A 642 11.32 37.71 15.06
N ALA A 643 12.19 38.53 15.66
CA ALA A 643 13.12 39.38 14.91
C ALA A 643 14.15 38.57 14.13
N GLU A 644 14.69 37.47 14.69
CA GLU A 644 15.58 36.57 13.94
C GLU A 644 14.82 35.73 12.91
N LEU A 645 13.57 35.33 13.17
CA LEU A 645 12.72 34.65 12.19
C LEU A 645 12.45 35.53 10.97
N ALA A 646 12.17 36.83 11.18
CA ALA A 646 12.00 37.80 10.10
C ALA A 646 13.29 38.03 9.28
N LYS A 647 14.47 37.74 9.84
CA LYS A 647 15.77 37.76 9.14
C LYS A 647 16.10 36.44 8.43
N GLY A 648 15.22 35.43 8.50
CA GLY A 648 15.45 34.09 7.95
C GLY A 648 16.39 33.21 8.79
N LYS A 649 16.68 33.59 10.04
CA LYS A 649 17.67 32.94 10.93
C LYS A 649 17.08 31.98 11.96
N VAL A 650 15.81 31.63 11.82
CA VAL A 650 15.12 30.70 12.72
C VAL A 650 14.46 29.62 11.88
N ASP A 651 14.88 28.38 12.09
CA ASP A 651 14.25 27.22 11.50
C ASP A 651 13.08 26.78 12.37
N VAL A 652 11.89 26.78 11.77
CA VAL A 652 10.61 26.37 12.38
C VAL A 652 9.95 25.39 11.41
N PRO A 653 10.28 24.10 11.46
CA PRO A 653 9.69 23.12 10.56
C PRO A 653 8.18 23.04 10.75
N LEU A 654 7.45 22.75 9.67
CA LEU A 654 6.00 22.58 9.69
C LEU A 654 5.59 21.57 10.79
N PRO A 655 4.57 21.86 11.60
CA PRO A 655 4.11 20.96 12.65
C PRO A 655 3.78 19.57 12.08
N MET A 656 4.49 18.54 12.56
CA MET A 656 4.16 17.16 12.20
C MET A 656 2.97 16.70 13.05
N HIS A 657 2.04 15.99 12.40
CA HIS A 657 0.80 15.52 12.99
C HIS A 657 0.83 14.00 13.14
N ILE A 658 0.44 13.50 14.32
CA ILE A 658 0.27 12.07 14.59
C ILE A 658 -1.16 11.84 15.07
N GLY A 659 -2.03 11.45 14.14
CA GLY A 659 -3.34 10.91 14.47
C GLY A 659 -3.21 9.54 15.12
N ILE A 660 -3.73 9.39 16.34
CA ILE A 660 -3.72 8.14 17.10
C ILE A 660 -5.11 7.52 16.97
N ALA A 661 -5.16 6.29 16.45
CA ALA A 661 -6.39 5.57 16.13
C ALA A 661 -7.33 5.49 17.33
N GLU A 662 -8.63 5.69 17.08
CA GLU A 662 -9.65 5.62 18.12
C GLU A 662 -9.75 4.20 18.70
N THR A 663 -9.67 4.10 20.02
CA THR A 663 -9.97 2.87 20.75
C THR A 663 -11.10 3.10 21.73
N ALA A 664 -11.92 2.08 21.98
CA ALA A 664 -13.03 2.17 22.95
C ALA A 664 -12.57 2.67 24.33
N ALA A 665 -11.35 2.32 24.75
CA ALA A 665 -10.76 2.70 26.04
C ALA A 665 -10.14 4.12 26.06
N ALA A 666 -9.59 4.63 24.94
CA ALA A 666 -8.89 5.92 24.92
C ALA A 666 -9.67 7.06 24.24
N GLY A 667 -10.60 6.76 23.33
CA GLY A 667 -11.10 7.71 22.33
C GLY A 667 -10.08 7.94 21.20
N PRO A 668 -10.36 8.86 20.26
CA PRO A 668 -9.35 9.32 19.31
C PRO A 668 -8.26 10.13 20.04
N GLY A 669 -7.05 10.15 19.49
CA GLY A 669 -5.92 10.90 20.01
C GLY A 669 -5.21 11.71 18.93
N ASP A 670 -4.54 12.79 19.34
CA ASP A 670 -3.73 13.64 18.46
C ASP A 670 -2.47 14.11 19.22
N CYS A 671 -1.31 13.99 18.58
CA CYS A 671 -0.05 14.57 19.02
C CYS A 671 0.58 15.42 17.91
N HIS A 672 0.90 16.68 18.22
CA HIS A 672 1.64 17.59 17.33
C HIS A 672 3.10 17.66 17.76
N ILE A 673 4.02 17.50 16.82
CA ILE A 673 5.46 17.69 17.03
C ILE A 673 5.87 19.01 16.39
N LYS A 674 6.52 19.89 17.16
CA LYS A 674 6.90 21.25 16.73
C LYS A 674 8.36 21.52 17.08
N GLY A 675 9.19 21.77 16.08
CA GLY A 675 10.60 22.14 16.25
C GLY A 675 10.80 23.65 16.38
N GLY A 676 11.98 24.05 16.87
CA GLY A 676 12.46 25.43 16.80
C GLY A 676 13.95 25.53 17.10
N TYR A 677 14.70 26.17 16.19
CA TYR A 677 16.12 26.46 16.30
C TYR A 677 16.43 27.88 15.82
N ILE A 678 17.27 28.59 16.56
CA ILE A 678 17.80 29.91 16.17
C ILE A 678 19.25 29.70 15.73
N GLU A 679 19.61 30.17 14.54
CA GLU A 679 20.95 29.97 13.97
C GLU A 679 22.06 30.44 14.93
N GLY A 680 23.00 29.55 15.23
CA GLY A 680 24.11 29.80 16.15
C GLY A 680 23.79 29.63 17.64
N ALA A 681 22.54 29.29 18.00
CA ALA A 681 22.21 28.95 19.39
C ALA A 681 22.87 27.61 19.80
N PRO A 682 23.33 27.45 21.06
CA PRO A 682 23.96 26.21 21.52
C PRO A 682 22.98 25.04 21.69
N THR A 683 21.68 25.29 21.52
CA THR A 683 20.61 24.32 21.69
C THR A 683 19.44 24.59 20.75
N TRP A 684 18.75 23.52 20.35
CA TRP A 684 17.46 23.56 19.65
C TRP A 684 16.40 22.83 20.48
N THR A 685 15.13 22.97 20.12
CA THR A 685 14.02 22.39 20.89
C THR A 685 13.03 21.62 20.03
N VAL A 686 12.48 20.54 20.59
CA VAL A 686 11.33 19.82 20.06
C VAL A 686 10.24 19.80 21.12
N LYS A 687 9.05 20.29 20.78
CA LYS A 687 7.86 20.08 21.60
C LYS A 687 7.03 18.92 21.07
N LEU A 688 6.72 17.96 21.94
CA LEU A 688 5.66 16.98 21.77
C LEU A 688 4.41 17.53 22.48
N ALA A 689 3.31 17.75 21.77
CA ALA A 689 2.07 18.31 22.32
C ALA A 689 0.87 17.38 22.07
N CYS A 690 0.36 16.78 23.14
CA CYS A 690 -0.77 15.84 23.14
C CYS A 690 -2.10 16.60 23.09
N VAL A 691 -2.51 17.07 21.90
CA VAL A 691 -3.59 18.05 21.72
C VAL A 691 -4.98 17.50 22.08
N SER A 692 -5.29 16.26 21.68
CA SER A 692 -6.69 15.80 21.64
C SER A 692 -6.92 14.37 22.15
N PHE A 693 -6.44 14.04 23.35
CA PHE A 693 -6.87 12.83 24.06
C PHE A 693 -8.17 13.09 24.82
N TYR A 694 -9.32 12.94 24.15
CA TYR A 694 -10.61 13.41 24.67
C TYR A 694 -11.00 12.80 26.04
N LYS A 695 -10.61 11.56 26.33
CA LYS A 695 -10.88 10.89 27.63
C LYS A 695 -9.84 11.15 28.72
N ASN A 696 -8.80 11.98 28.49
CA ASN A 696 -7.79 12.23 29.52
C ASN A 696 -8.37 12.95 30.74
N VAL A 697 -9.28 13.92 30.54
CA VAL A 697 -9.94 14.65 31.64
C VAL A 697 -10.70 13.71 32.56
N GLU A 698 -11.42 12.73 31.99
CA GLU A 698 -12.18 11.70 32.73
C GLU A 698 -11.28 10.77 33.55
N LYS A 699 -9.99 10.68 33.18
CA LYS A 699 -8.97 9.83 33.83
C LYS A 699 -8.05 10.62 34.78
N GLY A 700 -8.31 11.91 34.99
CA GLY A 700 -7.43 12.79 35.78
C GLY A 700 -6.09 13.10 35.10
N LEU A 701 -5.97 12.88 33.79
CA LEU A 701 -4.75 13.06 33.01
C LEU A 701 -4.73 14.41 32.25
N PRO A 702 -3.52 14.95 32.02
CA PRO A 702 -3.21 15.98 31.04
C PRO A 702 -4.07 16.04 29.77
N ALA A 703 -5.08 16.91 29.66
CA ALA A 703 -5.60 17.30 28.35
C ALA A 703 -4.67 18.37 27.74
N GLY A 704 -4.39 18.32 26.42
CA GLY A 704 -3.55 19.30 25.71
C GLY A 704 -2.16 19.52 26.31
N SER A 705 -1.63 18.57 27.08
CA SER A 705 -0.33 18.68 27.77
C SER A 705 0.81 18.36 26.81
N GLY A 706 2.05 18.62 27.21
CA GLY A 706 3.21 18.38 26.36
C GLY A 706 4.52 18.31 27.11
N VAL A 707 5.55 17.94 26.36
CA VAL A 707 6.93 17.83 26.83
C VAL A 707 7.82 18.57 25.83
N PHE A 708 8.75 19.38 26.34
CA PHE A 708 9.83 19.91 25.51
C PHE A 708 11.08 19.07 25.73
N VAL A 709 11.74 18.68 24.65
CA VAL A 709 13.11 18.16 24.67
C VAL A 709 14.02 19.27 24.19
N VAL A 710 15.00 19.63 25.01
CA VAL A 710 16.06 20.58 24.66
C VAL A 710 17.28 19.75 24.25
N CYS A 711 17.73 19.95 23.02
CA CYS A 711 18.82 19.21 22.42
C CYS A 711 20.03 20.13 22.20
N ASP A 712 21.23 19.58 22.30
CA ASP A 712 22.47 20.24 21.92
C ASP A 712 22.51 20.47 20.39
N ALA A 713 22.91 21.67 19.95
CA ALA A 713 22.98 22.00 18.52
C ALA A 713 24.24 21.48 17.82
N THR A 714 25.29 21.12 18.56
CA THR A 714 26.56 20.61 18.02
C THR A 714 26.58 19.09 17.86
N ASN A 715 25.91 18.35 18.75
CA ASN A 715 25.92 16.88 18.77
C ASN A 715 24.52 16.22 18.79
N GLY A 716 23.44 17.00 18.81
CA GLY A 716 22.06 16.49 18.80
C GLY A 716 21.59 15.85 20.11
N GLY A 717 22.46 15.71 21.11
CA GLY A 717 22.18 15.04 22.37
C GLY A 717 21.10 15.73 23.20
N PRO A 718 20.14 15.01 23.81
CA PRO A 718 19.15 15.61 24.69
C PRO A 718 19.84 16.11 25.98
N LYS A 719 19.77 17.41 26.22
CA LYS A 719 20.29 18.08 27.43
C LYS A 719 19.26 18.14 28.54
N ALA A 720 17.99 18.38 28.21
CA ALA A 720 16.92 18.47 29.18
C ALA A 720 15.58 17.99 28.62
N VAL A 721 14.71 17.50 29.49
CA VAL A 721 13.31 17.17 29.20
C VAL A 721 12.43 17.93 30.18
N LEU A 722 11.54 18.78 29.68
CA LEU A 722 10.71 19.70 30.47
C LEU A 722 9.26 19.20 30.48
N HIS A 723 8.78 18.72 31.62
CA HIS A 723 7.38 18.31 31.83
C HIS A 723 6.51 19.55 32.13
N GLU A 724 6.37 20.41 31.13
CA GLU A 724 5.78 21.76 31.25
C GLU A 724 4.31 21.80 31.68
N ASN A 725 3.56 20.71 31.48
CA ASN A 725 2.12 20.62 31.71
C ASN A 725 1.29 21.85 31.26
N ARG A 726 1.48 22.28 30.00
CA ARG A 726 0.99 23.52 29.35
C ARG A 726 1.61 24.85 29.81
N TYR A 727 2.29 24.93 30.95
CA TYR A 727 2.70 26.21 31.52
C TYR A 727 3.59 27.04 30.58
N LEU A 728 4.65 26.46 30.02
CA LEU A 728 5.53 27.14 29.05
C LEU A 728 4.79 27.48 27.75
N THR A 729 3.79 26.68 27.39
CA THR A 729 2.97 26.86 26.19
C THR A 729 2.00 28.01 26.32
N ASP A 730 1.32 28.15 27.45
CA ASP A 730 0.40 29.26 27.70
C ASP A 730 1.21 30.57 27.84
N MET A 731 2.34 30.50 28.55
CA MET A 731 3.29 31.60 28.73
C MET A 731 3.86 32.13 27.41
N ARG A 732 4.39 31.26 26.52
CA ARG A 732 4.90 31.70 25.20
C ARG A 732 3.77 32.21 24.29
N THR A 733 2.56 31.65 24.39
CA THR A 733 1.42 32.05 23.55
C THR A 733 0.89 33.42 23.97
N GLY A 734 0.79 33.68 25.28
CA GLY A 734 0.49 35.01 25.83
C GLY A 734 1.57 36.03 25.49
N ALA A 735 2.85 35.69 25.62
CA ALA A 735 3.97 36.56 25.26
C ALA A 735 3.97 36.91 23.75
N ALA A 736 3.73 35.93 22.87
CA ALA A 736 3.61 36.17 21.43
C ALA A 736 2.40 37.07 21.09
N GLY A 737 1.24 36.82 21.71
CA GLY A 737 0.06 37.66 21.57
C GLY A 737 0.28 39.09 22.05
N ALA A 738 1.01 39.27 23.16
CA ALA A 738 1.39 40.59 23.68
C ALA A 738 2.36 41.33 22.76
N GLY A 739 3.35 40.62 22.18
CA GLY A 739 4.25 41.17 21.17
C GLY A 739 3.49 41.63 19.92
N CYS A 740 2.60 40.80 19.38
CA CYS A 740 1.73 41.19 18.28
C CYS A 740 0.84 42.40 18.64
N GLY A 741 0.24 42.42 19.83
CA GLY A 741 -0.55 43.56 20.31
C GLY A 741 0.26 44.86 20.45
N LYS A 742 1.54 44.77 20.82
CA LYS A 742 2.45 45.93 20.96
C LYS A 742 2.88 46.53 19.63
N HIS A 743 3.09 45.71 18.59
CA HIS A 743 3.61 46.18 17.29
C HIS A 743 2.58 46.27 16.16
N LEU A 744 1.45 45.55 16.26
CA LEU A 744 0.44 45.43 15.20
C LEU A 744 -0.93 45.97 15.59
N ALA A 745 -1.16 46.36 16.85
CA ALA A 745 -2.38 47.10 17.18
C ALA A 745 -2.33 48.48 16.50
N PRO A 746 -3.45 48.97 15.93
CA PRO A 746 -3.51 50.35 15.47
C PRO A 746 -3.26 51.29 16.67
N PRO A 747 -2.61 52.45 16.46
CA PRO A 747 -2.42 53.42 17.53
C PRO A 747 -3.77 53.78 18.14
N ALA A 748 -3.85 53.76 19.48
CA ALA A 748 -5.07 54.12 20.17
C ALA A 748 -5.49 55.53 19.76
N GLN A 749 -6.68 55.66 19.19
CA GLN A 749 -7.34 56.96 19.09
C GLN A 749 -7.59 57.44 20.52
N SER A 750 -7.00 58.58 20.86
CA SER A 750 -7.16 59.30 22.13
C SER A 750 -8.59 59.81 22.32
#